data_AF-A0A409WLM0-F1
#
_entry.id   AF-A0A409WLM0-F1
#
_cell.length_a   1.000
_cell.length_b   1.000
_cell.length_c   1.000
_cell.angle_alpha   90.00
_cell.angle_beta   90.00
_cell.angle_gamma   90.00
#
_symmetry.space_group_name_H-M   'P 1'
#
loop_
_entity.id
_entity.type
_entity.pdbx_description
1 polymer ?
#
loop_
_entity_poly.entity_id
_entity_poly.type
_entity_poly.pdbx_seq_one_letter_code
_entity_poly.pdbx_strand_id
1 'polypeptide(L)'
;MFSKQVEHVLPDLSPDLRDELDWKAGSLRTFDFLLNITTLAIEPVAGFLAIGTASGNIHVFGRPGVQCKFTLPVPVEVRFLQFSTSTFNIVCLDGNNQLHVYSLLEFGRPKLIASSRFDQTNSMTLSPSHTHVFLASQTGEIKTYDLTCLRKSPYTTPNLWKLYEDKLAASGMPSLSPNSPVNAVETVIHPRNLDLMFVVYAGGVILTDLTERSTIRVYELTLSPGAPGGSGYGMDDILTHRRIMVTCLAVHPSGHMLATGYADGSIAFWALEDDNKPLLVRTLDTVDVNMIHADLLEKHLSNSGQSNGPLSVPEPIFKLSWSGFVNSSDPRGGETVLTVLGGLGADKPPGLTAFLLPAFNPPEPPSDTVVPPDALHPFFRDAMCQSLTPTKSFFYETRGMVQDYLLLPQSSPHFGGNFDPYGILLITELKDMRTVEGYQYPPPGFIQIAVVPPKVEEDTTKEEPSSGMLSPTPPLPLPKSPRHLNSTPLPLRLPTTLLAGHSGVLGGHLLKLHNDIYENFIHQKPNDIHLIFSLQGGQAYPDPTKANELKLSKYQPRRVLMSYNRDLSVRFFDLSTQLLIPAIASNHIEHEWPAPIPGLTIQLDEIFDDPSIAQVFGNALSSLSIQSVHVASEALELAILMKTGEVIVYHSSSNRAGVWPPKHSAASQIIMLDHLHPRLGSRLAPYFMFSPGKGPVEACALADTGFLAVSYKDGSLFAIDMRGPNIILARGMEKRHKHTSVLNSAHLGSPAGHGSGIDIVMSLSWSVAPLDKDSSISVRLVAGQQSGHAEVYTLVHSGNSSSWTIVGEPVAAKVMPEPIADGTFVLDGKTGAQCKADRTRLAASLKGTSTPGSQCVLVAVGAKGARTSVNITGQKTGKVEWGNKIGSVQGAFIVEHTDSRALVIQTDKHNVMVYSLPHLEHIHTVQLPFISSLPLSIDESGDFIAWTLSLQARSTGVMQSATYGTFFDVRRAYTVPDIDFTAARGTIPPQPQPVPLGPTSILGSWFTFNQTKTGDQIDELLGGPNRPIPVKANPASSSKDGTAEAGAGASFVAGAAAVQANIYNRFASAMNERGQLLGDLNERFNSLEEGSRNMVAQAKRLATQQTAKSWFGL
;
A
#
# COMPACT_ATOMS: atom_id res chain seq x y z
N MET A 1 -1.80 -35.16 64.82
CA MET A 1 -1.95 -33.70 64.63
C MET A 1 -2.15 -33.44 63.14
N PHE A 2 -3.39 -33.23 62.71
CA PHE A 2 -3.69 -32.85 61.33
C PHE A 2 -3.49 -31.34 61.20
N SER A 3 -2.40 -30.93 60.54
CA SER A 3 -2.23 -29.54 60.11
C SER A 3 -3.29 -29.23 59.07
N LYS A 4 -4.30 -28.42 59.43
CA LYS A 4 -5.22 -27.81 58.46
C LYS A 4 -4.37 -27.07 57.42
N GLN A 5 -4.36 -27.55 56.18
CA GLN A 5 -3.93 -26.73 55.05
C GLN A 5 -4.84 -25.50 55.05
N VAL A 6 -4.27 -24.32 55.27
CA VAL A 6 -4.99 -23.06 55.05
C VAL A 6 -5.18 -22.98 53.55
N GLU A 7 -6.38 -23.30 53.06
CA GLU A 7 -6.77 -22.97 51.69
C GLU A 7 -6.71 -21.45 51.56
N HIS A 8 -5.73 -20.96 50.78
CA HIS A 8 -5.72 -19.58 50.33
C HIS A 8 -6.89 -19.40 49.36
N VAL A 9 -8.07 -19.02 49.87
CA VAL A 9 -9.25 -18.75 49.06
C VAL A 9 -9.03 -17.41 48.35
N LEU A 10 -8.53 -17.47 47.11
CA LEU A 10 -8.47 -16.31 46.22
C LEU A 10 -9.87 -16.05 45.63
N PRO A 11 -10.26 -14.78 45.42
CA PRO A 11 -11.53 -14.45 44.77
C PRO A 11 -11.55 -14.94 43.31
N ASP A 12 -12.75 -15.28 42.82
CA ASP A 12 -12.96 -15.44 41.38
C ASP A 12 -12.85 -14.07 40.69
N LEU A 13 -11.95 -13.99 39.70
CA LEU A 13 -11.66 -12.79 38.94
C LEU A 13 -12.53 -12.66 37.68
N SER A 14 -13.38 -13.65 37.39
CA SER A 14 -14.16 -13.74 36.14
C SER A 14 -15.69 -13.58 36.23
N PRO A 15 -16.30 -13.00 37.29
CA PRO A 15 -17.75 -13.08 37.50
C PRO A 15 -18.58 -12.51 36.33
N ASP A 16 -18.19 -11.38 35.75
CA ASP A 16 -18.95 -10.74 34.66
C ASP A 16 -18.65 -11.35 33.28
N LEU A 17 -17.66 -12.25 33.18
CA LEU A 17 -17.29 -12.94 31.94
C LEU A 17 -17.93 -14.33 31.84
N ARG A 18 -18.77 -14.71 32.82
CA ARG A 18 -19.45 -16.01 32.88
C ARG A 18 -20.73 -16.09 32.04
N ASP A 19 -21.31 -14.98 31.60
CA ASP A 19 -22.49 -15.01 30.71
C ASP A 19 -22.07 -15.26 29.25
N GLU A 20 -22.61 -16.31 28.62
CA GLU A 20 -22.30 -16.64 27.23
C GLU A 20 -22.80 -15.56 26.25
N LEU A 21 -23.86 -14.83 26.62
CA LEU A 21 -24.47 -13.81 25.77
C LEU A 21 -23.57 -12.59 25.55
N ASP A 22 -22.63 -12.34 26.45
CA ASP A 22 -21.67 -11.24 26.32
C ASP A 22 -20.58 -11.55 25.28
N TRP A 23 -20.26 -12.84 25.07
CA TRP A 23 -19.23 -13.31 24.15
C TRP A 23 -19.70 -13.38 22.69
N LYS A 24 -20.05 -12.23 22.15
CA LYS A 24 -20.46 -12.09 20.75
C LYS A 24 -19.26 -11.72 19.86
N ALA A 25 -18.52 -12.75 19.41
CA ALA A 25 -17.41 -12.54 18.47
C ALA A 25 -17.91 -12.00 17.12
N GLY A 26 -17.27 -10.93 16.64
CA GLY A 26 -17.65 -10.25 15.39
C GLY A 26 -16.47 -9.63 14.65
N SER A 27 -16.64 -9.47 13.33
CA SER A 27 -15.70 -8.75 12.46
C SER A 27 -16.18 -7.31 12.30
N LEU A 28 -15.34 -6.34 12.64
CA LEU A 28 -15.66 -4.91 12.62
C LEU A 28 -15.32 -4.28 11.27
N ARG A 29 -14.07 -4.40 10.81
CA ARG A 29 -13.64 -3.94 9.47
C ARG A 29 -12.45 -4.77 8.97
N THR A 30 -12.40 -5.03 7.67
CA THR A 30 -11.28 -5.69 7.00
C THR A 30 -10.51 -4.69 6.15
N PHE A 31 -9.19 -4.73 6.26
CA PHE A 31 -8.25 -3.96 5.45
C PHE A 31 -7.60 -4.89 4.44
N ASP A 32 -7.75 -4.57 3.16
CA ASP A 32 -7.05 -5.29 2.10
C ASP A 32 -5.67 -4.68 1.88
N PHE A 33 -4.70 -5.53 1.55
CA PHE A 33 -3.36 -5.16 1.11
C PHE A 33 -3.24 -5.55 -0.38
N LEU A 34 -3.02 -4.57 -1.25
CA LEU A 34 -3.06 -4.83 -2.69
C LEU A 34 -1.73 -5.41 -3.19
N LEU A 35 -1.79 -6.66 -3.65
CA LEU A 35 -0.64 -7.45 -4.10
C LEU A 35 -0.72 -7.86 -5.58
N ASN A 36 -1.83 -7.56 -6.26
CA ASN A 36 -2.12 -7.99 -7.63
C ASN A 36 -2.68 -6.84 -8.48
N ILE A 37 -2.07 -5.67 -8.35
CA ILE A 37 -2.46 -4.46 -9.09
C ILE A 37 -2.16 -4.63 -10.58
N THR A 38 -3.09 -4.23 -11.44
CA THR A 38 -2.96 -4.36 -12.90
C THR A 38 -2.99 -3.02 -13.62
N THR A 39 -3.72 -2.04 -13.08
CA THR A 39 -3.87 -0.72 -13.72
C THR A 39 -4.19 0.37 -12.71
N LEU A 40 -3.87 1.61 -13.07
CA LEU A 40 -4.07 2.83 -12.26
C LEU A 40 -4.79 3.89 -13.11
N ALA A 41 -5.63 4.70 -12.49
CA ALA A 41 -6.29 5.84 -13.11
C ALA A 41 -6.38 7.02 -12.15
N ILE A 42 -6.20 8.25 -12.66
CA ILE A 42 -6.35 9.49 -11.89
C ILE A 42 -7.43 10.36 -12.53
N GLU A 43 -8.27 10.98 -11.71
CA GLU A 43 -9.16 12.08 -12.09
C GLU A 43 -8.61 13.35 -11.45
N PRO A 44 -7.87 14.21 -12.19
CA PRO A 44 -7.17 15.32 -11.58
C PRO A 44 -8.04 16.50 -11.18
N VAL A 45 -9.22 16.66 -11.77
CA VAL A 45 -10.06 17.83 -11.51
C VAL A 45 -10.71 17.74 -10.12
N ALA A 46 -11.22 16.57 -9.76
CA ALA A 46 -11.75 16.28 -8.44
C ALA A 46 -10.70 15.69 -7.50
N GLY A 47 -9.64 15.06 -8.02
CA GLY A 47 -8.54 14.50 -7.22
C GLY A 47 -8.84 13.10 -6.69
N PHE A 48 -9.32 12.20 -7.55
CA PHE A 48 -9.53 10.77 -7.23
C PHE A 48 -8.48 9.88 -7.86
N LEU A 49 -8.05 8.84 -7.14
CA LEU A 49 -7.24 7.74 -7.66
C LEU A 49 -8.09 6.46 -7.69
N ALA A 50 -8.05 5.72 -8.81
CA ALA A 50 -8.64 4.40 -8.91
C ALA A 50 -7.60 3.35 -9.31
N ILE A 51 -7.79 2.13 -8.79
CA ILE A 51 -6.84 1.02 -8.93
C ILE A 51 -7.61 -0.25 -9.27
N GLY A 52 -7.21 -0.89 -10.36
CA GLY A 52 -7.72 -2.19 -10.79
C GLY A 52 -6.83 -3.34 -10.34
N THR A 53 -7.43 -4.48 -10.04
CA THR A 53 -6.70 -5.70 -9.67
C THR A 53 -6.97 -6.86 -10.65
N ALA A 54 -6.06 -7.83 -10.65
CA ALA A 54 -6.22 -9.09 -11.39
C ALA A 54 -7.43 -9.93 -10.90
N SER A 55 -7.96 -9.64 -9.71
CA SER A 55 -9.13 -10.31 -9.13
C SER A 55 -10.46 -9.61 -9.43
N GLY A 56 -10.46 -8.58 -10.28
CA GLY A 56 -11.67 -7.86 -10.66
C GLY A 56 -12.18 -6.88 -9.61
N ASN A 57 -11.31 -6.42 -8.70
CA ASN A 57 -11.67 -5.38 -7.74
C ASN A 57 -11.20 -4.02 -8.25
N ILE A 58 -12.02 -3.01 -8.04
CA ILE A 58 -11.69 -1.61 -8.27
C ILE A 58 -11.73 -0.90 -6.92
N HIS A 59 -10.60 -0.29 -6.56
CA HIS A 59 -10.44 0.52 -5.35
C HIS A 59 -10.37 1.99 -5.74
N VAL A 60 -11.14 2.86 -5.08
CA VAL A 60 -11.17 4.31 -5.32
C VAL A 60 -10.77 5.03 -4.04
N PHE A 61 -9.85 5.99 -4.16
CA PHE A 61 -9.29 6.77 -3.06
C PHE A 61 -9.50 8.27 -3.34
N GLY A 62 -9.77 9.03 -2.27
CA GLY A 62 -9.94 10.47 -2.29
C GLY A 62 -9.40 11.10 -1.01
N ARG A 63 -10.09 12.11 -0.49
CA ARG A 63 -9.81 12.71 0.83
C ARG A 63 -9.80 11.69 1.97
N PRO A 64 -9.25 12.05 3.14
CA PRO A 64 -9.39 11.24 4.35
C PRO A 64 -10.83 10.71 4.54
N GLY A 65 -10.96 9.41 4.78
CA GLY A 65 -12.25 8.70 4.88
C GLY A 65 -12.86 8.25 3.55
N VAL A 66 -12.46 8.84 2.41
CA VAL A 66 -12.95 8.49 1.07
C VAL A 66 -12.17 7.30 0.52
N GLN A 67 -12.65 6.10 0.84
CA GLN A 67 -12.13 4.84 0.31
C GLN A 67 -13.30 3.92 -0.06
N CYS A 68 -13.37 3.52 -1.33
CA CYS A 68 -14.39 2.61 -1.83
C CYS A 68 -13.77 1.39 -2.50
N LYS A 69 -14.37 0.22 -2.30
CA LYS A 69 -14.06 -1.01 -3.02
C LYS A 69 -15.34 -1.57 -3.62
N PHE A 70 -15.29 -1.92 -4.90
CA PHE A 70 -16.34 -2.68 -5.56
C PHE A 70 -15.73 -3.70 -6.53
N THR A 71 -16.48 -4.76 -6.82
CA THR A 71 -16.04 -5.87 -7.67
C THR A 71 -16.80 -5.85 -8.98
N LEU A 72 -16.13 -6.21 -10.07
CA LEU A 72 -16.75 -6.43 -11.37
C LEU A 72 -17.84 -7.52 -11.27
N PRO A 73 -18.87 -7.50 -12.15
CA PRO A 73 -19.92 -8.51 -12.17
C PRO A 73 -19.37 -9.94 -12.32
N VAL A 74 -18.29 -10.07 -13.09
CA VAL A 74 -17.48 -11.29 -13.17
C VAL A 74 -16.10 -10.93 -12.61
N PRO A 75 -15.57 -11.66 -11.61
CA PRO A 75 -14.31 -11.34 -10.95
C PRO A 75 -13.10 -11.77 -11.82
N VAL A 76 -12.94 -11.11 -12.96
CA VAL A 76 -11.79 -11.21 -13.87
C VAL A 76 -10.94 -9.96 -13.81
N GLU A 77 -9.72 -10.03 -14.33
CA GLU A 77 -8.77 -8.92 -14.35
C GLU A 77 -9.37 -7.60 -14.87
N VAL A 78 -9.10 -6.51 -14.15
CA VAL A 78 -9.31 -5.14 -14.65
C VAL A 78 -8.14 -4.78 -15.57
N ARG A 79 -8.35 -4.80 -16.88
CA ARG A 79 -7.27 -4.63 -17.87
C ARG A 79 -6.99 -3.16 -18.18
N PHE A 80 -8.03 -2.38 -18.43
CA PHE A 80 -7.93 -0.93 -18.61
C PHE A 80 -8.87 -0.21 -17.66
N LEU A 81 -8.42 0.90 -17.08
CA LEU A 81 -9.19 1.72 -16.15
C LEU A 81 -8.90 3.19 -16.42
N GLN A 82 -9.94 3.99 -16.64
CA GLN A 82 -9.81 5.44 -16.82
C GLN A 82 -11.04 6.14 -16.21
N PHE A 83 -10.87 7.39 -15.80
CA PHE A 83 -11.99 8.26 -15.47
C PHE A 83 -12.44 9.02 -16.73
N SER A 84 -13.74 9.07 -16.96
CA SER A 84 -14.34 10.03 -17.89
C SER A 84 -14.61 11.32 -17.12
N THR A 85 -13.74 12.32 -17.25
CA THR A 85 -13.93 13.63 -16.60
C THR A 85 -15.20 14.32 -17.09
N SER A 86 -15.54 14.19 -18.38
CA SER A 86 -16.71 14.82 -19.01
C SER A 86 -18.04 14.28 -18.46
N THR A 87 -18.19 12.96 -18.34
CA THR A 87 -19.41 12.33 -17.82
C THR A 87 -19.36 12.01 -16.32
N PHE A 88 -18.21 12.20 -15.68
CA PHE A 88 -17.94 11.87 -14.27
C PHE A 88 -18.22 10.40 -13.93
N ASN A 89 -17.69 9.50 -14.77
CA ASN A 89 -17.83 8.05 -14.65
C ASN A 89 -16.46 7.36 -14.56
N ILE A 90 -16.41 6.19 -13.91
CA ILE A 90 -15.30 5.24 -14.06
C ILE A 90 -15.61 4.33 -15.24
N VAL A 91 -14.64 4.18 -16.15
CA VAL A 91 -14.74 3.30 -17.32
C VAL A 91 -13.65 2.24 -17.21
N CYS A 92 -14.07 0.98 -17.28
CA CYS A 92 -13.21 -0.19 -17.12
C CYS A 92 -13.41 -1.15 -18.29
N LEU A 93 -12.34 -1.67 -18.87
CA LEU A 93 -12.38 -2.84 -19.75
C LEU A 93 -11.77 -4.04 -19.02
N ASP A 94 -12.54 -5.12 -18.88
CA ASP A 94 -12.10 -6.33 -18.20
C ASP A 94 -11.27 -7.27 -19.11
N GLY A 95 -10.72 -8.34 -18.53
CA GLY A 95 -9.95 -9.37 -19.25
C GLY A 95 -10.76 -10.14 -20.31
N ASN A 96 -12.09 -10.07 -20.29
CA ASN A 96 -12.97 -10.67 -21.29
C ASN A 96 -13.37 -9.70 -22.41
N ASN A 97 -12.77 -8.50 -22.45
CA ASN A 97 -13.11 -7.39 -23.35
C ASN A 97 -14.56 -6.89 -23.15
N GLN A 98 -15.05 -6.90 -21.92
CA GLN A 98 -16.30 -6.26 -21.52
C GLN A 98 -16.02 -4.88 -20.93
N LEU A 99 -16.61 -3.86 -21.56
CA LEU A 99 -16.56 -2.47 -21.10
C LEU A 99 -17.65 -2.27 -20.04
N HIS A 100 -17.29 -1.78 -18.87
CA HIS A 100 -18.17 -1.44 -17.77
C HIS A 100 -18.09 0.05 -17.47
N VAL A 101 -19.25 0.68 -17.24
CA VAL A 101 -19.36 2.11 -16.90
C VAL A 101 -20.01 2.23 -15.53
N TYR A 102 -19.32 2.87 -14.59
CA TYR A 102 -19.78 3.14 -13.23
C TYR A 102 -19.97 4.64 -13.01
N SER A 103 -21.15 5.04 -12.53
CA SER A 103 -21.47 6.43 -12.21
C SER A 103 -20.92 6.84 -10.85
N LEU A 104 -20.32 8.03 -10.78
CA LEU A 104 -19.89 8.68 -9.53
C LEU A 104 -20.89 9.76 -9.06
N LEU A 105 -22.03 9.92 -9.75
CA LEU A 105 -23.01 10.95 -9.42
C LEU A 105 -23.91 10.56 -8.23
N GLU A 106 -23.97 9.27 -7.88
CA GLU A 106 -24.81 8.78 -6.80
C GLU A 106 -24.08 8.83 -5.45
N PHE A 107 -24.81 9.19 -4.39
CA PHE A 107 -24.31 9.20 -3.02
C PHE A 107 -24.15 7.78 -2.47
N GLY A 108 -22.99 7.46 -1.90
CA GLY A 108 -22.66 6.16 -1.35
C GLY A 108 -21.55 5.48 -2.13
N ARG A 109 -21.89 4.52 -3.00
CA ARG A 109 -20.93 3.73 -3.78
C ARG A 109 -21.15 3.93 -5.28
N PRO A 110 -20.09 3.83 -6.11
CA PRO A 110 -20.25 3.87 -7.55
C PRO A 110 -21.18 2.78 -8.06
N LYS A 111 -22.10 3.13 -8.95
CA LYS A 111 -23.11 2.20 -9.48
C LYS A 111 -22.83 1.85 -10.92
N LEU A 112 -22.87 0.55 -11.23
CA LEU A 112 -22.79 0.06 -12.60
C LEU A 112 -24.04 0.51 -13.38
N ILE A 113 -23.84 1.32 -14.43
CA ILE A 113 -24.93 1.85 -15.26
C ILE A 113 -25.01 1.18 -16.64
N ALA A 114 -23.88 0.65 -17.15
CA ALA A 114 -23.85 -0.03 -18.44
C ALA A 114 -22.74 -1.08 -18.52
N SER A 115 -22.94 -2.07 -19.39
CA SER A 115 -21.89 -2.99 -19.79
C SER A 115 -22.04 -3.37 -21.27
N SER A 116 -20.93 -3.48 -22.00
CA SER A 116 -20.94 -3.82 -23.42
C SER A 116 -19.70 -4.61 -23.81
N ARG A 117 -19.89 -5.73 -24.49
CA ARG A 117 -18.79 -6.58 -24.96
C ARG A 117 -18.23 -6.11 -26.29
N PHE A 118 -16.91 -6.13 -26.42
CA PHE A 118 -16.17 -5.83 -27.64
C PHE A 118 -15.30 -7.02 -28.06
N ASP A 119 -14.72 -6.92 -29.26
CA ASP A 119 -13.69 -7.84 -29.70
C ASP A 119 -12.38 -7.56 -28.96
N GLN A 120 -11.36 -8.39 -29.19
CA GLN A 120 -10.06 -8.22 -28.56
C GLN A 120 -9.52 -6.80 -28.81
N THR A 121 -9.37 -6.06 -27.71
CA THR A 121 -9.02 -4.65 -27.69
C THR A 121 -7.62 -4.49 -27.10
N ASN A 122 -6.79 -3.68 -27.74
CA ASN A 122 -5.39 -3.44 -27.37
C ASN A 122 -5.19 -2.12 -26.62
N SER A 123 -6.08 -1.14 -26.82
CA SER A 123 -6.04 0.13 -26.09
C SER A 123 -7.43 0.74 -25.92
N MET A 124 -7.54 1.63 -24.92
CA MET A 124 -8.74 2.41 -24.61
C MET A 124 -8.33 3.87 -24.41
N THR A 125 -8.97 4.77 -25.16
CA THR A 125 -8.66 6.21 -25.12
C THR A 125 -9.92 7.02 -24.86
N LEU A 126 -9.86 7.88 -23.84
CA LEU A 126 -10.90 8.85 -23.49
C LEU A 126 -10.37 10.28 -23.68
N SER A 127 -11.31 11.23 -23.75
CA SER A 127 -11.01 12.66 -23.80
C SER A 127 -11.72 13.38 -22.65
N PRO A 128 -11.08 14.40 -22.04
CA PRO A 128 -11.78 15.29 -21.11
C PRO A 128 -12.79 16.19 -21.83
N SER A 129 -12.69 16.33 -23.16
CA SER A 129 -13.44 17.33 -23.93
C SER A 129 -14.66 16.76 -24.65
N HIS A 130 -14.79 15.45 -24.80
CA HIS A 130 -15.95 14.80 -25.41
C HIS A 130 -16.31 13.50 -24.66
N THR A 131 -17.40 12.83 -25.02
CA THR A 131 -17.99 11.73 -24.22
C THR A 131 -17.87 10.35 -24.87
N HIS A 132 -17.19 10.24 -26.01
CA HIS A 132 -16.90 8.95 -26.65
C HIS A 132 -15.58 8.32 -26.17
N VAL A 133 -15.61 6.99 -26.03
CA VAL A 133 -14.43 6.12 -25.84
C VAL A 133 -14.00 5.59 -27.19
N PHE A 134 -12.70 5.62 -27.48
CA PHE A 134 -12.09 4.92 -28.61
C PHE A 134 -11.47 3.60 -28.15
N LEU A 135 -11.75 2.52 -28.86
CA LEU A 135 -11.26 1.17 -28.58
C LEU A 135 -10.54 0.65 -29.82
N ALA A 136 -9.22 0.50 -29.73
CA ALA A 136 -8.41 -0.04 -30.81
C ALA A 136 -8.43 -1.56 -30.77
N SER A 137 -8.98 -2.19 -31.80
CA SER A 137 -9.06 -3.65 -31.88
C SER A 137 -7.76 -4.26 -32.42
N GLN A 138 -7.50 -5.52 -32.06
CA GLN A 138 -6.41 -6.31 -32.64
C GLN A 138 -6.52 -6.45 -34.17
N THR A 139 -7.71 -6.31 -34.76
CA THR A 139 -7.90 -6.30 -36.23
C THR A 139 -7.40 -5.01 -36.89
N GLY A 140 -7.06 -3.98 -36.10
CA GLY A 140 -6.66 -2.65 -36.56
C GLY A 140 -7.82 -1.68 -36.81
N GLU A 141 -9.06 -2.12 -36.57
CA GLU A 141 -10.24 -1.24 -36.57
C GLU A 141 -10.37 -0.46 -35.26
N ILE A 142 -10.90 0.76 -35.34
CA ILE A 142 -11.23 1.58 -34.17
C ILE A 142 -12.75 1.59 -33.99
N LYS A 143 -13.22 1.10 -32.84
CA LYS A 143 -14.63 1.11 -32.44
C LYS A 143 -14.86 2.20 -31.40
N THR A 144 -16.07 2.75 -31.35
CA THR A 144 -16.40 3.82 -30.40
C THR A 144 -17.61 3.49 -29.53
N TYR A 145 -17.62 4.03 -28.31
CA TYR A 145 -18.73 3.89 -27.35
C TYR A 145 -19.10 5.25 -26.77
N ASP A 146 -20.38 5.60 -26.81
CA ASP A 146 -20.91 6.86 -26.30
C ASP A 146 -21.26 6.72 -24.81
N LEU A 147 -20.54 7.41 -23.94
CA LEU A 147 -20.76 7.36 -22.49
C LEU A 147 -21.99 8.15 -22.04
N THR A 148 -22.46 9.10 -22.84
CA THR A 148 -23.67 9.87 -22.54
C THR A 148 -24.91 9.07 -22.88
N CYS A 149 -24.90 8.41 -24.04
CA CYS A 149 -26.02 7.58 -24.51
C CYS A 149 -25.94 6.12 -24.04
N LEU A 150 -24.83 5.71 -23.41
CA LEU A 150 -24.55 4.35 -22.94
C LEU A 150 -24.72 3.29 -24.03
N ARG A 151 -24.22 3.56 -25.24
CA ARG A 151 -24.35 2.68 -26.41
C ARG A 151 -23.09 2.63 -27.25
N LYS A 152 -22.92 1.55 -28.02
CA LYS A 152 -21.94 1.51 -29.11
C LYS A 152 -22.31 2.57 -30.14
N SER A 153 -21.35 3.40 -30.51
CA SER A 153 -21.57 4.42 -31.52
C SER A 153 -21.52 3.80 -32.93
N PRO A 154 -22.24 4.38 -33.91
CA PRO A 154 -22.16 3.96 -35.31
C PRO A 154 -20.83 4.33 -35.98
N TYR A 155 -20.02 5.19 -35.36
CA TYR A 155 -18.73 5.60 -35.90
C TYR A 155 -17.68 4.49 -35.69
N THR A 156 -17.16 3.99 -36.80
CA THR A 156 -16.02 3.07 -36.83
C THR A 156 -15.00 3.53 -37.86
N THR A 157 -13.72 3.35 -37.52
CA THR A 157 -12.60 3.57 -38.45
C THR A 157 -12.09 2.20 -38.91
N PRO A 158 -11.99 1.95 -40.22
CA PRO A 158 -11.42 0.71 -40.74
C PRO A 158 -9.92 0.63 -40.43
N ASN A 159 -9.28 -0.49 -40.77
CA ASN A 159 -7.82 -0.61 -40.66
C ASN A 159 -7.12 0.31 -41.68
N LEU A 160 -6.74 1.51 -41.24
CA LEU A 160 -6.12 2.54 -42.08
C LEU A 160 -4.73 2.13 -42.56
N TRP A 161 -3.98 1.36 -41.77
CA TRP A 161 -2.66 0.86 -42.16
C TRP A 161 -2.74 -0.09 -43.33
N LYS A 162 -3.68 -1.04 -43.27
CA LYS A 162 -3.93 -1.96 -44.38
C LYS A 162 -4.34 -1.21 -45.64
N LEU A 163 -5.23 -0.21 -45.53
CA LEU A 163 -5.63 0.61 -46.68
C LEU A 163 -4.45 1.38 -47.29
N TYR A 164 -3.52 1.84 -46.46
CA TYR A 164 -2.30 2.48 -46.89
C TYR A 164 -1.37 1.50 -47.63
N GLU A 165 -1.10 0.31 -47.06
CA GLU A 165 -0.28 -0.72 -47.70
C GLU A 165 -0.88 -1.20 -49.03
N ASP A 166 -2.20 -1.40 -49.07
CA ASP A 166 -2.91 -1.78 -50.30
C ASP A 166 -2.79 -0.70 -51.38
N LYS A 167 -2.85 0.59 -51.00
CA LYS A 167 -2.66 1.74 -51.90
C LYS A 167 -1.22 1.82 -52.42
N LEU A 168 -0.23 1.58 -51.56
CA LEU A 168 1.19 1.53 -51.96
C LEU A 168 1.43 0.38 -52.95
N ALA A 169 0.92 -0.82 -52.64
CA ALA A 169 1.05 -1.97 -53.52
C ALA A 169 0.39 -1.71 -54.89
N ALA A 170 -0.79 -1.09 -54.91
CA ALA A 170 -1.48 -0.70 -56.15
C ALA A 170 -0.73 0.36 -56.96
N SER A 171 0.08 1.20 -56.31
CA SER A 171 0.92 2.20 -56.99
C SER A 171 2.17 1.63 -57.66
N GLY A 172 2.46 0.34 -57.46
CA GLY A 172 3.61 -0.34 -58.05
C GLY A 172 4.93 -0.13 -57.30
N MET A 173 4.91 0.47 -56.11
CA MET A 173 6.08 0.52 -55.23
C MET A 173 6.26 -0.81 -54.49
N PRO A 174 7.35 -1.56 -54.71
CA PRO A 174 7.61 -2.79 -53.99
C PRO A 174 7.96 -2.49 -52.52
N SER A 175 7.34 -3.20 -51.58
CA SER A 175 7.74 -3.14 -50.16
C SER A 175 9.16 -3.69 -50.02
N LEU A 176 10.07 -2.87 -49.49
CA LEU A 176 11.49 -3.23 -49.28
C LEU A 176 11.70 -4.10 -48.03
N SER A 177 10.66 -4.29 -47.21
CA SER A 177 10.67 -5.05 -45.96
C SER A 177 9.45 -5.97 -45.87
N PRO A 178 9.51 -7.07 -45.09
CA PRO A 178 8.35 -7.94 -44.85
C PRO A 178 7.17 -7.18 -44.22
N ASN A 179 5.94 -7.61 -44.51
CA ASN A 179 4.73 -6.97 -44.00
C ASN A 179 4.69 -7.01 -42.46
N SER A 180 4.39 -5.86 -41.85
CA SER A 180 4.19 -5.78 -40.41
C SER A 180 2.81 -6.31 -40.01
N PRO A 181 2.64 -6.75 -38.75
CA PRO A 181 1.31 -6.99 -38.21
C PRO A 181 0.42 -5.76 -38.37
N VAL A 182 -0.81 -5.95 -38.84
CA VAL A 182 -1.76 -4.86 -39.10
C VAL A 182 -2.57 -4.45 -37.85
N ASN A 183 -2.22 -4.98 -36.68
CA ASN A 183 -2.95 -4.69 -35.45
C ASN A 183 -2.70 -3.25 -34.99
N ALA A 184 -3.76 -2.59 -34.54
CA ALA A 184 -3.65 -1.32 -33.85
C ALA A 184 -3.09 -1.59 -32.44
N VAL A 185 -2.11 -0.79 -32.05
CA VAL A 185 -1.45 -0.82 -30.76
C VAL A 185 -2.16 0.15 -29.82
N GLU A 186 -2.21 1.43 -30.21
CA GLU A 186 -2.90 2.46 -29.44
C GLU A 186 -3.51 3.59 -30.27
N THR A 187 -4.34 4.41 -29.64
CA THR A 187 -4.89 5.64 -30.23
C THR A 187 -4.60 6.83 -29.33
N VAL A 188 -4.15 7.94 -29.92
CA VAL A 188 -3.84 9.17 -29.18
C VAL A 188 -4.54 10.34 -29.85
N ILE A 189 -5.33 11.10 -29.08
CA ILE A 189 -6.00 12.30 -29.58
C ILE A 189 -4.97 13.44 -29.63
N HIS A 190 -4.97 14.23 -30.69
CA HIS A 190 -4.05 15.36 -30.79
C HIS A 190 -4.33 16.37 -29.66
N PRO A 191 -3.31 16.80 -28.88
CA PRO A 191 -3.50 17.49 -27.61
C PRO A 191 -4.19 18.86 -27.74
N ARG A 192 -4.18 19.45 -28.94
CA ARG A 192 -4.71 20.80 -29.22
C ARG A 192 -5.74 20.87 -30.34
N ASN A 193 -6.04 19.75 -31.01
CA ASN A 193 -6.96 19.73 -32.14
C ASN A 193 -7.79 18.45 -32.07
N LEU A 194 -9.05 18.58 -31.68
CA LEU A 194 -9.93 17.43 -31.47
C LEU A 194 -10.36 16.73 -32.76
N ASP A 195 -10.16 17.37 -33.93
CA ASP A 195 -10.44 16.75 -35.22
C ASP A 195 -9.41 15.68 -35.61
N LEU A 196 -8.23 15.72 -34.99
CA LEU A 196 -7.09 14.90 -35.33
C LEU A 196 -6.84 13.80 -34.29
N MET A 197 -6.62 12.58 -34.79
CA MET A 197 -6.26 11.44 -33.98
C MET A 197 -5.09 10.68 -34.62
N PHE A 198 -4.16 10.24 -33.79
CA PHE A 198 -3.13 9.30 -34.18
C PHE A 198 -3.62 7.88 -33.93
N VAL A 199 -3.49 7.02 -34.93
CA VAL A 199 -3.69 5.58 -34.80
C VAL A 199 -2.33 4.91 -34.98
N VAL A 200 -1.85 4.28 -33.90
CA VAL A 200 -0.56 3.60 -33.86
C VAL A 200 -0.80 2.15 -34.26
N TYR A 201 -0.16 1.71 -35.34
CA TYR A 201 -0.14 0.33 -35.79
C TYR A 201 1.26 -0.24 -35.57
N ALA A 202 1.38 -1.57 -35.52
CA ALA A 202 2.72 -2.17 -35.37
C ALA A 202 3.66 -1.82 -36.55
N GLY A 203 3.13 -1.49 -37.74
CA GLY A 203 3.93 -1.06 -38.88
C GLY A 203 4.35 0.42 -38.90
N GLY A 204 3.64 1.30 -38.18
CA GLY A 204 3.84 2.75 -38.25
C GLY A 204 2.67 3.53 -37.65
N VAL A 205 2.73 4.86 -37.72
CA VAL A 205 1.71 5.75 -37.16
C VAL A 205 0.95 6.49 -38.25
N ILE A 206 -0.38 6.49 -38.17
CA ILE A 206 -1.25 7.24 -39.06
C ILE A 206 -1.88 8.41 -38.33
N LEU A 207 -1.75 9.61 -38.89
CA LEU A 207 -2.56 10.77 -38.51
C LEU A 207 -3.83 10.77 -39.35
N THR A 208 -5.00 10.79 -38.71
CA THR A 208 -6.30 10.76 -39.38
C THR A 208 -7.20 11.91 -38.95
N ASP A 209 -8.00 12.40 -39.89
CA ASP A 209 -9.11 13.32 -39.63
C ASP A 209 -10.36 12.52 -39.24
N LEU A 210 -10.96 12.83 -38.08
CA LEU A 210 -12.16 12.14 -37.60
C LEU A 210 -13.40 12.41 -38.48
N THR A 211 -13.46 13.56 -39.14
CA THR A 211 -14.58 13.93 -40.01
C THR A 211 -14.52 13.18 -41.33
N GLU A 212 -13.36 13.24 -41.98
CA GLU A 212 -13.18 12.61 -43.30
C GLU A 212 -12.91 11.11 -43.23
N ARG A 213 -12.45 10.62 -42.07
CA ARG A 213 -11.97 9.24 -41.87
C ARG A 213 -10.86 8.87 -42.85
N SER A 214 -10.05 9.86 -43.22
CA SER A 214 -8.99 9.77 -44.22
C SER A 214 -7.62 9.79 -43.55
N THR A 215 -6.63 9.19 -44.22
CA THR A 215 -5.22 9.27 -43.82
C THR A 215 -4.66 10.63 -44.26
N ILE A 216 -4.22 11.44 -43.30
CA ILE A 216 -3.54 12.72 -43.56
C ILE A 216 -2.04 12.50 -43.77
N ARG A 217 -1.39 11.78 -42.86
CA ARG A 217 0.06 11.49 -42.87
C ARG A 217 0.39 10.11 -42.35
N VAL A 218 1.54 9.58 -42.76
CA VAL A 218 2.03 8.25 -42.36
C VAL A 218 3.48 8.32 -41.93
N TYR A 219 3.74 8.11 -40.64
CA TYR A 219 5.09 8.08 -40.08
C TYR A 219 5.60 6.65 -40.02
N GLU A 220 6.54 6.31 -40.90
CA GLU A 220 7.14 4.98 -41.01
C GLU A 220 8.67 5.06 -40.85
N LEU A 221 9.22 4.30 -39.89
CA LEU A 221 10.67 4.18 -39.72
C LEU A 221 11.19 2.95 -40.48
N THR A 222 11.99 3.18 -41.52
CA THR A 222 12.75 2.14 -42.21
C THR A 222 14.25 2.36 -42.00
N LEU A 223 14.93 1.35 -41.44
CA LEU A 223 16.37 1.34 -41.32
C LEU A 223 16.99 0.85 -42.64
N SER A 224 17.95 1.61 -43.16
CA SER A 224 18.72 1.23 -44.35
C SER A 224 19.77 0.16 -44.00
N PRO A 225 20.19 -0.67 -44.96
CA PRO A 225 21.31 -1.60 -44.80
C PRO A 225 22.53 -0.92 -44.18
N GLY A 226 23.06 -1.47 -43.09
CA GLY A 226 24.21 -0.97 -42.36
C GLY A 226 23.90 0.03 -41.23
N ALA A 227 22.67 0.51 -41.10
CA ALA A 227 22.26 1.34 -39.96
C ALA A 227 22.04 0.44 -38.73
N PRO A 228 22.59 0.74 -37.54
CA PRO A 228 22.55 -0.16 -36.39
C PRO A 228 21.15 -0.39 -35.83
N GLY A 229 20.29 0.63 -35.78
CA GLY A 229 19.03 0.57 -35.02
C GLY A 229 19.27 0.46 -33.52
N GLY A 230 18.20 0.22 -32.75
CA GLY A 230 18.29 0.06 -31.30
C GLY A 230 19.05 -1.20 -30.87
N SER A 231 18.96 -2.28 -31.66
CA SER A 231 19.67 -3.55 -31.41
C SER A 231 21.19 -3.49 -31.67
N GLY A 232 21.70 -2.39 -32.24
CA GLY A 232 23.11 -2.24 -32.57
C GLY A 232 23.57 -3.08 -33.78
N TYR A 233 24.89 -3.15 -33.97
CA TYR A 233 25.50 -3.78 -35.15
C TYR A 233 25.51 -5.31 -35.15
N GLY A 234 25.21 -5.94 -34.00
CA GLY A 234 25.37 -7.38 -33.81
C GLY A 234 24.28 -8.27 -34.41
N MET A 235 23.31 -7.71 -35.12
CA MET A 235 22.23 -8.46 -35.73
C MET A 235 22.63 -9.05 -37.09
N ASP A 236 22.29 -10.31 -37.34
CA ASP A 236 22.59 -11.02 -38.60
C ASP A 236 21.97 -10.34 -39.84
N ASP A 237 20.89 -9.57 -39.64
CA ASP A 237 20.14 -8.87 -40.67
C ASP A 237 20.62 -7.43 -40.94
N ILE A 238 21.74 -7.00 -40.34
CA ILE A 238 22.24 -5.62 -40.41
C ILE A 238 22.44 -5.10 -41.84
N LEU A 239 22.71 -5.97 -42.82
CA LEU A 239 22.88 -5.62 -44.24
C LEU A 239 21.58 -5.62 -45.05
N THR A 240 20.42 -5.66 -44.40
CA THR A 240 19.10 -5.66 -45.04
C THR A 240 18.28 -4.43 -44.65
N HIS A 241 17.23 -4.12 -45.41
CA HIS A 241 16.24 -3.12 -45.00
C HIS A 241 15.39 -3.67 -43.87
N ARG A 242 15.25 -2.90 -42.79
CA ARG A 242 14.53 -3.34 -41.58
C ARG A 242 13.44 -2.35 -41.20
N ARG A 243 12.24 -2.88 -40.98
CA ARG A 243 11.11 -2.12 -40.44
C ARG A 243 10.92 -2.57 -39.00
N ILE A 244 11.07 -1.65 -38.06
CA ILE A 244 10.96 -1.96 -36.64
C ILE A 244 9.52 -1.73 -36.19
N MET A 245 9.00 -2.65 -35.38
CA MET A 245 7.62 -2.56 -34.90
C MET A 245 7.45 -1.39 -33.94
N VAL A 246 6.41 -0.58 -34.15
CA VAL A 246 6.02 0.50 -33.23
C VAL A 246 5.29 -0.09 -32.03
N THR A 247 5.61 0.40 -30.84
CA THR A 247 5.06 -0.09 -29.56
C THR A 247 4.28 0.98 -28.80
N CYS A 248 4.63 2.26 -28.95
CA CYS A 248 3.90 3.37 -28.32
C CYS A 248 4.22 4.73 -28.98
N LEU A 249 3.49 5.78 -28.57
CA LEU A 249 3.52 7.14 -29.08
C LEU A 249 3.31 8.13 -27.92
N ALA A 250 4.09 9.20 -27.90
CA ALA A 250 3.80 10.39 -27.11
C ALA A 250 3.83 11.64 -28.00
N VAL A 251 2.95 12.61 -27.72
CA VAL A 251 2.86 13.85 -28.49
C VAL A 251 3.35 15.01 -27.61
N HIS A 252 4.23 15.84 -28.14
CA HIS A 252 4.73 17.03 -27.46
C HIS A 252 3.56 17.97 -27.12
N PRO A 253 3.57 18.67 -25.97
CA PRO A 253 2.48 19.58 -25.58
C PRO A 253 2.15 20.69 -26.59
N SER A 254 3.05 21.05 -27.51
CA SER A 254 2.76 21.98 -28.61
C SER A 254 1.89 21.38 -29.72
N GLY A 255 1.83 20.05 -29.86
CA GLY A 255 1.17 19.33 -30.94
C GLY A 255 2.01 19.13 -32.21
N HIS A 256 3.14 19.84 -32.36
CA HIS A 256 3.95 19.81 -33.58
C HIS A 256 5.05 18.73 -33.63
N MET A 257 5.28 18.02 -32.53
CA MET A 257 6.28 16.95 -32.47
C MET A 257 5.68 15.72 -31.81
N LEU A 258 6.14 14.56 -32.25
CA LEU A 258 5.75 13.27 -31.70
C LEU A 258 6.98 12.38 -31.53
N ALA A 259 6.93 11.51 -30.51
CA ALA A 259 7.96 10.52 -30.21
C ALA A 259 7.33 9.12 -30.32
N THR A 260 7.86 8.27 -31.20
CA THR A 260 7.44 6.89 -31.37
C THR A 260 8.46 5.95 -30.73
N GLY A 261 7.98 5.03 -29.91
CA GLY A 261 8.76 3.95 -29.32
C GLY A 261 8.71 2.70 -30.19
N TYR A 262 9.81 1.94 -30.20
CA TYR A 262 9.97 0.76 -31.04
C TYR A 262 10.40 -0.49 -30.25
N ALA A 263 10.18 -1.66 -30.86
CA ALA A 263 10.47 -2.98 -30.29
C ALA A 263 11.97 -3.27 -30.10
N ASP A 264 12.86 -2.54 -30.77
CA ASP A 264 14.32 -2.67 -30.63
C ASP A 264 14.92 -1.73 -29.55
N GLY A 265 14.06 -1.02 -28.80
CA GLY A 265 14.49 -0.05 -27.79
C GLY A 265 14.86 1.33 -28.35
N SER A 266 14.62 1.59 -29.63
CA SER A 266 14.79 2.93 -30.22
C SER A 266 13.56 3.82 -30.05
N ILE A 267 13.79 5.13 -30.10
CA ILE A 267 12.79 6.20 -30.08
C ILE A 267 13.05 7.09 -31.29
N ALA A 268 12.05 7.26 -32.16
CA ALA A 268 12.11 8.21 -33.27
C ALA A 268 11.24 9.44 -32.97
N PHE A 269 11.80 10.61 -33.19
CA PHE A 269 11.10 11.89 -33.07
C PHE A 269 10.73 12.38 -34.46
N TRP A 270 9.49 12.83 -34.62
CA TRP A 270 8.97 13.32 -35.89
C TRP A 270 8.36 14.71 -35.72
N ALA A 271 8.42 15.50 -36.78
CA ALA A 271 7.61 16.71 -36.90
C ALA A 271 6.23 16.32 -37.43
N LEU A 272 5.18 16.96 -36.93
CA LEU A 272 3.82 16.72 -37.42
C LEU A 272 3.73 17.03 -38.93
N GLU A 273 4.46 18.04 -39.39
CA GLU A 273 4.43 18.53 -40.76
C GLU A 273 5.37 17.81 -41.74
N ASP A 274 6.25 16.92 -41.26
CA ASP A 274 7.20 16.16 -42.09
C ASP A 274 7.18 14.67 -41.72
N ASP A 275 6.46 13.88 -42.53
CA ASP A 275 6.35 12.43 -42.41
C ASP A 275 7.36 11.65 -43.26
N ASN A 276 8.22 12.34 -44.02
CA ASN A 276 9.22 11.68 -44.86
C ASN A 276 10.45 11.18 -44.09
N LYS A 277 10.86 11.91 -43.05
CA LYS A 277 12.04 11.58 -42.26
C LYS A 277 11.92 12.01 -40.80
N PRO A 278 12.45 11.20 -39.86
CA PRO A 278 12.48 11.59 -38.46
C PRO A 278 13.43 12.78 -38.25
N LEU A 279 13.14 13.57 -37.22
CA LEU A 279 14.00 14.64 -36.69
C LEU A 279 15.25 14.06 -36.03
N LEU A 280 15.09 12.97 -35.28
CA LEU A 280 16.12 12.28 -34.51
C LEU A 280 15.66 10.84 -34.26
N VAL A 281 16.59 9.86 -34.31
CA VAL A 281 16.33 8.49 -33.84
C VAL A 281 17.40 8.11 -32.85
N ARG A 282 17.03 7.68 -31.64
CA ARG A 282 17.98 7.40 -30.57
C ARG A 282 17.55 6.21 -29.70
N THR A 283 18.49 5.59 -29.01
CA THR A 283 18.21 4.80 -27.81
C THR A 283 18.33 5.71 -26.57
N LEU A 284 18.30 5.12 -25.38
CA LEU A 284 18.60 5.85 -24.15
C LEU A 284 20.02 6.43 -24.17
N ASP A 285 20.99 5.69 -24.69
CA ASP A 285 22.42 5.99 -24.60
C ASP A 285 23.04 6.51 -25.91
N THR A 286 22.47 6.17 -27.07
CA THR A 286 23.04 6.48 -28.39
C THR A 286 22.08 7.26 -29.27
N VAL A 287 22.59 8.23 -30.03
CA VAL A 287 21.82 9.03 -31.00
C VAL A 287 22.13 8.59 -32.42
N ASP A 288 21.27 9.00 -33.36
CA ASP A 288 21.37 8.76 -34.81
C ASP A 288 21.52 7.28 -35.19
N VAL A 289 20.85 6.39 -34.44
CA VAL A 289 20.93 4.94 -34.67
C VAL A 289 20.33 4.49 -36.01
N ASN A 290 19.60 5.36 -36.69
CA ASN A 290 19.10 5.15 -38.04
C ASN A 290 20.13 5.49 -39.13
N MET A 291 21.26 6.10 -38.78
CA MET A 291 22.31 6.50 -39.71
C MET A 291 23.40 5.42 -39.84
N ILE A 292 24.00 5.32 -41.02
CA ILE A 292 25.08 4.38 -41.30
C ILE A 292 26.41 5.03 -40.89
N HIS A 293 27.08 4.43 -39.91
CA HIS A 293 28.46 4.79 -39.57
C HIS A 293 29.43 3.75 -40.15
N ALA A 294 30.00 4.08 -41.32
CA ALA A 294 30.87 3.17 -42.07
C ALA A 294 32.01 2.59 -41.21
N ASP A 295 32.70 3.43 -40.43
CA ASP A 295 33.83 3.01 -39.59
C ASP A 295 33.44 1.99 -38.52
N LEU A 296 32.25 2.13 -37.92
CA LEU A 296 31.76 1.21 -36.89
C LEU A 296 31.25 -0.09 -37.49
N LEU A 297 30.55 0.01 -38.63
CA LEU A 297 30.07 -1.13 -39.39
C LEU A 297 31.23 -1.99 -39.90
N GLU A 298 32.28 -1.38 -40.46
CA GLU A 298 33.44 -2.09 -41.01
C GLU A 298 34.23 -2.80 -39.90
N LYS A 299 34.43 -2.14 -38.76
CA LYS A 299 35.01 -2.76 -37.54
C LYS A 299 34.19 -3.95 -37.04
N HIS A 300 32.86 -3.87 -37.12
CA HIS A 300 32.00 -4.96 -36.69
C HIS A 300 32.08 -6.15 -37.66
N LEU A 301 31.97 -5.89 -38.97
CA LEU A 301 32.08 -6.91 -40.01
C LEU A 301 33.46 -7.62 -39.97
N SER A 302 34.55 -6.90 -39.68
CA SER A 302 35.87 -7.50 -39.51
C SER A 302 36.02 -8.37 -38.26
N ASN A 303 35.28 -8.06 -37.18
CA ASN A 303 35.34 -8.76 -35.90
C ASN A 303 34.31 -9.91 -35.77
N SER A 304 33.35 -10.01 -36.69
CA SER A 304 32.27 -11.01 -36.72
C SER A 304 32.76 -12.47 -36.67
N GLY A 305 34.04 -12.73 -36.97
CA GLY A 305 34.66 -14.05 -36.86
C GLY A 305 35.19 -14.44 -35.46
N GLN A 306 35.13 -13.58 -34.44
CA GLN A 306 35.78 -13.83 -33.13
C GLN A 306 34.89 -13.68 -31.87
N SER A 307 33.66 -13.16 -31.95
CA SER A 307 32.83 -12.91 -30.76
C SER A 307 31.66 -13.90 -30.59
N ASN A 308 31.84 -14.94 -29.76
CA ASN A 308 30.78 -15.85 -29.31
C ASN A 308 30.11 -15.38 -27.99
N GLY A 309 29.92 -14.08 -27.80
CA GLY A 309 29.18 -13.53 -26.66
C GLY A 309 27.68 -13.43 -26.97
N PRO A 310 26.77 -13.66 -26.01
CA PRO A 310 25.35 -13.43 -26.24
C PRO A 310 25.08 -11.96 -26.58
N LEU A 311 24.35 -11.72 -27.67
CA LEU A 311 23.90 -10.39 -28.09
C LEU A 311 22.92 -9.84 -27.06
N SER A 312 23.24 -8.71 -26.44
CA SER A 312 22.35 -8.01 -25.50
C SER A 312 21.48 -7.02 -26.27
N VAL A 313 20.27 -7.42 -26.63
CA VAL A 313 19.27 -6.53 -27.24
C VAL A 313 18.56 -5.74 -26.12
N PRO A 314 18.40 -4.41 -26.24
CA PRO A 314 17.63 -3.62 -25.28
C PRO A 314 16.17 -4.09 -25.21
N GLU A 315 15.51 -3.85 -24.08
CA GLU A 315 14.08 -4.07 -23.99
C GLU A 315 13.30 -3.10 -24.93
N PRO A 316 12.14 -3.50 -25.46
CA PRO A 316 11.24 -2.60 -26.20
C PRO A 316 10.92 -1.32 -25.43
N ILE A 317 10.64 -0.22 -26.15
CA ILE A 317 10.02 0.96 -25.51
C ILE A 317 8.55 0.64 -25.23
N PHE A 318 8.19 0.40 -23.97
CA PHE A 318 6.83 -0.02 -23.62
C PHE A 318 5.84 1.13 -23.51
N LYS A 319 6.28 2.31 -23.02
CA LYS A 319 5.41 3.47 -22.83
C LYS A 319 6.18 4.78 -22.81
N LEU A 320 5.62 5.80 -23.47
CA LEU A 320 6.13 7.17 -23.49
C LEU A 320 5.09 8.14 -22.91
N SER A 321 5.54 9.19 -22.23
CA SER A 321 4.69 10.31 -21.81
C SER A 321 5.48 11.60 -21.89
N TRP A 322 4.91 12.62 -22.52
CA TRP A 322 5.57 13.91 -22.74
C TRP A 322 4.87 15.00 -21.95
N SER A 323 5.50 15.41 -20.84
CA SER A 323 4.94 16.37 -19.89
C SER A 323 5.31 17.80 -20.23
N GLY A 324 4.30 18.69 -20.21
CA GLY A 324 4.48 20.14 -20.19
C GLY A 324 4.24 20.71 -18.79
N PHE A 325 4.73 21.92 -18.53
CA PHE A 325 4.72 22.56 -17.20
C PHE A 325 4.35 24.03 -17.27
N VAL A 326 3.98 24.61 -16.13
CA VAL A 326 3.65 26.04 -15.99
C VAL A 326 4.92 26.88 -15.79
N ASN A 327 5.91 26.71 -16.68
CA ASN A 327 7.23 27.35 -16.61
C ASN A 327 7.48 28.38 -17.73
N SER A 328 6.48 28.66 -18.57
CA SER A 328 6.58 29.59 -19.69
C SER A 328 5.26 30.30 -19.93
N SER A 329 5.33 31.54 -20.42
CA SER A 329 4.19 32.30 -20.92
C SER A 329 3.87 32.02 -22.39
N ASP A 330 4.78 31.35 -23.12
CA ASP A 330 4.53 30.96 -24.52
C ASP A 330 3.48 29.84 -24.57
N PRO A 331 2.43 29.95 -25.41
CA PRO A 331 1.40 28.92 -25.49
C PRO A 331 1.92 27.55 -25.96
N ARG A 332 3.09 27.47 -26.60
CA ARG A 332 3.78 26.21 -26.97
C ARG A 332 4.41 25.50 -25.76
N GLY A 333 4.62 26.22 -24.65
CA GLY A 333 5.20 25.71 -23.40
C GLY A 333 6.65 26.15 -23.16
N GLY A 334 7.21 25.73 -22.03
CA GLY A 334 8.62 25.90 -21.68
C GLY A 334 9.40 24.59 -21.83
N GLU A 335 10.34 24.36 -20.93
CA GLU A 335 11.02 23.05 -20.83
C GLU A 335 10.00 21.93 -20.59
N THR A 336 10.22 20.78 -21.22
CA THR A 336 9.33 19.61 -21.14
C THR A 336 10.09 18.41 -20.62
N VAL A 337 9.37 17.38 -20.17
CA VAL A 337 9.99 16.13 -19.71
C VAL A 337 9.40 14.96 -20.48
N LEU A 338 10.27 14.18 -21.13
CA LEU A 338 9.91 12.91 -21.75
C LEU A 338 10.22 11.76 -20.77
N THR A 339 9.18 11.05 -20.33
CA THR A 339 9.29 9.84 -19.51
C THR A 339 9.24 8.61 -20.39
N VAL A 340 10.20 7.71 -20.20
CA VAL A 340 10.44 6.51 -21.01
C VAL A 340 10.48 5.28 -20.12
N LEU A 341 9.52 4.37 -20.32
CA LEU A 341 9.55 3.01 -19.79
C LEU A 341 9.99 2.08 -20.92
N GLY A 342 11.04 1.30 -20.70
CA GLY A 342 11.68 0.49 -21.73
C GLY A 342 13.05 1.02 -22.17
N GLY A 343 13.69 0.34 -23.11
CA GLY A 343 14.98 0.71 -23.70
C GLY A 343 16.22 0.39 -22.85
N LEU A 344 16.08 -0.20 -21.66
CA LEU A 344 17.20 -0.65 -20.83
C LEU A 344 17.89 -1.90 -21.39
N GLY A 345 19.21 -1.95 -21.23
CA GLY A 345 20.00 -3.16 -21.46
C GLY A 345 19.88 -4.16 -20.31
N ALA A 346 20.20 -5.43 -20.56
CA ALA A 346 20.11 -6.51 -19.57
C ALA A 346 21.03 -6.34 -18.34
N ASP A 347 22.00 -5.43 -18.41
CA ASP A 347 22.95 -5.08 -17.35
C ASP A 347 22.43 -4.00 -16.38
N LYS A 348 21.34 -3.31 -16.73
CA LYS A 348 20.78 -2.22 -15.93
C LYS A 348 19.78 -2.74 -14.88
N PRO A 349 19.71 -2.13 -13.69
CA PRO A 349 18.64 -2.43 -12.73
C PRO A 349 17.27 -2.03 -13.30
N PRO A 350 16.17 -2.62 -12.82
CA PRO A 350 14.83 -2.25 -13.27
C PRO A 350 14.49 -0.82 -12.87
N GLY A 351 13.77 -0.12 -13.74
CA GLY A 351 13.38 1.27 -13.51
C GLY A 351 12.85 1.93 -14.78
N LEU A 352 12.85 3.27 -14.79
CA LEU A 352 12.49 4.05 -15.97
C LEU A 352 13.31 5.34 -16.06
N THR A 353 13.37 5.95 -17.25
CA THR A 353 14.20 7.12 -17.53
C THR A 353 13.34 8.36 -17.80
N ALA A 354 13.75 9.52 -17.28
CA ALA A 354 13.17 10.82 -17.59
C ALA A 354 14.22 11.75 -18.20
N PHE A 355 13.88 12.38 -19.34
CA PHE A 355 14.72 13.37 -20.02
C PHE A 355 14.10 14.76 -19.91
N LEU A 356 14.84 15.73 -19.37
CA LEU A 356 14.50 17.14 -19.46
C LEU A 356 14.91 17.66 -20.84
N LEU A 357 13.96 18.23 -21.57
CA LEU A 357 14.12 18.73 -22.92
C LEU A 357 13.94 20.26 -22.96
N PRO A 358 14.77 21.00 -23.73
CA PRO A 358 14.63 22.43 -23.92
C PRO A 358 13.25 22.84 -24.46
N ALA A 359 12.89 24.10 -24.25
CA ALA A 359 11.66 24.65 -24.81
C ALA A 359 11.72 24.76 -26.34
N PHE A 360 10.64 24.36 -27.03
CA PHE A 360 10.46 24.58 -28.46
C PHE A 360 9.75 25.92 -28.72
N ASN A 361 10.52 27.02 -28.68
CA ASN A 361 10.03 28.38 -28.94
C ASN A 361 10.88 29.11 -29.99
N PRO A 362 10.90 28.65 -31.26
CA PRO A 362 11.67 29.32 -32.31
C PRO A 362 11.15 30.74 -32.56
N PRO A 363 12.05 31.70 -32.88
CA PRO A 363 11.68 33.02 -33.37
C PRO A 363 11.20 32.95 -34.84
N GLU A 364 10.97 34.10 -35.47
CA GLU A 364 10.58 34.14 -36.89
C GLU A 364 11.70 33.64 -37.82
N PRO A 365 11.35 32.88 -38.88
CA PRO A 365 12.34 32.40 -39.84
C PRO A 365 12.91 33.55 -40.68
N PRO A 366 14.17 33.45 -41.14
CA PRO A 366 14.76 34.42 -42.06
C PRO A 366 13.97 34.52 -43.38
N SER A 367 13.79 35.73 -43.92
CA SER A 367 12.94 36.03 -45.08
C SER A 367 13.40 35.44 -46.43
N ASP A 368 14.61 34.90 -46.50
CA ASP A 368 15.30 34.57 -47.76
C ASP A 368 15.05 33.14 -48.26
N THR A 369 14.31 32.31 -47.51
CA THR A 369 14.16 30.87 -47.83
C THR A 369 12.82 30.59 -48.51
N VAL A 370 12.84 30.26 -49.81
CA VAL A 370 11.65 29.78 -50.53
C VAL A 370 11.46 28.30 -50.24
N VAL A 371 10.40 27.94 -49.52
CA VAL A 371 10.06 26.56 -49.16
C VAL A 371 8.82 26.10 -49.94
N PRO A 372 8.78 24.86 -50.46
CA PRO A 372 7.61 24.33 -51.15
C PRO A 372 6.34 24.32 -50.29
N PRO A 373 5.17 24.48 -50.94
CA PRO A 373 3.80 24.17 -50.54
C PRO A 373 3.47 23.34 -49.32
N ASP A 374 4.24 22.26 -49.15
CA ASP A 374 3.90 21.10 -48.32
C ASP A 374 5.08 20.64 -47.44
N ALA A 375 6.18 21.40 -47.42
CA ALA A 375 7.43 21.03 -46.75
C ALA A 375 7.71 21.87 -45.48
N LEU A 376 8.22 21.22 -44.43
CA LEU A 376 8.65 21.90 -43.20
C LEU A 376 9.86 22.80 -43.48
N HIS A 377 9.78 24.06 -43.04
CA HIS A 377 10.87 25.02 -43.21
C HIS A 377 12.14 24.56 -42.46
N PRO A 378 13.35 24.59 -43.09
CA PRO A 378 14.59 24.13 -42.47
C PRO A 378 14.88 24.75 -41.10
N PHE A 379 14.67 26.06 -40.97
CA PHE A 379 14.78 26.78 -39.69
C PHE A 379 13.94 26.16 -38.55
N PHE A 380 12.67 25.84 -38.81
CA PHE A 380 11.82 25.21 -37.79
C PHE A 380 12.27 23.78 -37.51
N ARG A 381 12.71 23.04 -38.53
CA ARG A 381 13.28 21.69 -38.37
C ARG A 381 14.52 21.71 -37.47
N ASP A 382 15.43 22.66 -37.68
CA ASP A 382 16.64 22.80 -36.86
C ASP A 382 16.30 23.18 -35.42
N ALA A 383 15.34 24.08 -35.21
CA ALA A 383 14.86 24.43 -33.88
C ALA A 383 14.19 23.24 -33.17
N MET A 384 13.42 22.43 -33.89
CA MET A 384 12.86 21.18 -33.36
C MET A 384 13.99 20.24 -32.94
N CYS A 385 14.97 19.96 -33.81
CA CYS A 385 16.12 19.11 -33.47
C CYS A 385 16.89 19.58 -32.22
N GLN A 386 17.10 20.89 -32.07
CA GLN A 386 17.74 21.46 -30.89
C GLN A 386 16.93 21.23 -29.60
N SER A 387 15.60 21.25 -29.68
CA SER A 387 14.72 20.98 -28.53
C SER A 387 14.67 19.50 -28.10
N LEU A 388 15.25 18.58 -28.88
CA LEU A 388 15.25 17.13 -28.59
C LEU A 388 16.51 16.63 -27.89
N THR A 389 17.51 17.49 -27.68
CA THR A 389 18.73 17.13 -26.95
C THR A 389 18.51 17.28 -25.46
N PRO A 390 18.57 16.20 -24.65
CA PRO A 390 18.33 16.30 -23.21
C PRO A 390 19.34 17.20 -22.51
N THR A 391 18.86 18.14 -21.70
CA THR A 391 19.70 18.95 -20.82
C THR A 391 20.03 18.22 -19.53
N LYS A 392 19.12 17.36 -19.06
CA LYS A 392 19.28 16.49 -17.89
C LYS A 392 18.60 15.15 -18.13
N SER A 393 19.13 14.12 -17.50
CA SER A 393 18.50 12.80 -17.42
C SER A 393 18.42 12.34 -15.96
N PHE A 394 17.41 11.55 -15.65
CA PHE A 394 17.23 10.94 -14.34
C PHE A 394 16.69 9.52 -14.51
N PHE A 395 17.19 8.59 -13.70
CA PHE A 395 16.76 7.19 -13.70
C PHE A 395 16.08 6.85 -12.38
N TYR A 396 14.80 6.47 -12.46
CA TYR A 396 14.03 5.98 -11.30
C TYR A 396 14.28 4.48 -11.14
N GLU A 397 15.27 4.13 -10.33
CA GLU A 397 15.55 2.73 -9.97
C GLU A 397 14.46 2.18 -9.03
N THR A 398 13.96 0.97 -9.29
CA THR A 398 12.93 0.31 -8.49
C THR A 398 13.41 -1.03 -7.95
N ARG A 399 12.74 -1.57 -6.92
CA ARG A 399 13.09 -2.89 -6.35
C ARG A 399 12.64 -4.07 -7.23
N GLY A 400 11.58 -3.87 -8.01
CA GLY A 400 10.99 -4.85 -8.92
C GLY A 400 10.86 -4.31 -10.33
N MET A 401 10.47 -5.17 -11.28
CA MET A 401 10.28 -4.77 -12.68
C MET A 401 9.07 -3.82 -12.79
N VAL A 402 9.24 -2.69 -13.47
CA VAL A 402 8.17 -1.73 -13.70
C VAL A 402 7.25 -2.27 -14.79
N GLN A 403 5.99 -2.50 -14.46
CA GLN A 403 4.97 -3.00 -15.40
C GLN A 403 4.25 -1.86 -16.12
N ASP A 404 3.97 -0.77 -15.41
CA ASP A 404 3.35 0.45 -15.93
C ASP A 404 3.61 1.62 -14.98
N TYR A 405 3.35 2.85 -15.43
CA TYR A 405 3.38 4.05 -14.59
C TYR A 405 2.19 4.98 -14.84
N LEU A 406 1.88 5.81 -13.86
CA LEU A 406 0.89 6.87 -13.94
C LEU A 406 1.49 8.18 -13.43
N LEU A 407 1.47 9.23 -14.26
CA LEU A 407 1.80 10.58 -13.81
C LEU A 407 0.61 11.20 -13.08
N LEU A 408 0.89 12.03 -12.09
CA LEU A 408 -0.10 12.66 -11.21
C LEU A 408 -0.20 14.16 -11.54
N PRO A 409 -1.07 14.57 -12.49
CA PRO A 409 -1.30 15.96 -12.82
C PRO A 409 -1.87 16.75 -11.63
N GLN A 410 -1.49 18.02 -11.49
CA GLN A 410 -2.00 18.86 -10.40
C GLN A 410 -3.51 19.13 -10.50
N SER A 411 -4.00 19.47 -11.70
CA SER A 411 -5.42 19.85 -11.89
C SER A 411 -5.95 19.70 -13.31
N SER A 412 -5.09 19.59 -14.31
CA SER A 412 -5.51 19.53 -15.72
C SER A 412 -5.61 18.09 -16.21
N PRO A 413 -6.76 17.68 -16.79
CA PRO A 413 -6.90 16.36 -17.41
C PRO A 413 -6.40 16.32 -18.86
N HIS A 414 -5.97 17.46 -19.42
CA HIS A 414 -5.52 17.59 -20.81
C HIS A 414 -4.14 16.96 -21.04
N PHE A 415 -3.73 16.88 -22.32
CA PHE A 415 -2.43 16.30 -22.71
C PHE A 415 -2.24 14.85 -22.25
N GLY A 416 -3.33 14.06 -22.29
CA GLY A 416 -3.33 12.68 -21.80
C GLY A 416 -3.15 12.55 -20.28
N GLY A 417 -3.44 13.60 -19.51
CA GLY A 417 -3.20 13.64 -18.07
C GLY A 417 -1.73 13.87 -17.69
N ASN A 418 -0.92 14.40 -18.61
CA ASN A 418 0.53 14.56 -18.39
C ASN A 418 0.96 16.02 -18.19
N PHE A 419 0.02 16.95 -18.00
CA PHE A 419 0.33 18.37 -17.82
C PHE A 419 0.51 18.74 -16.35
N ASP A 420 1.64 19.39 -16.07
CA ASP A 420 2.10 19.80 -14.74
C ASP A 420 1.97 18.68 -13.66
N PRO A 421 2.58 17.49 -13.87
CA PRO A 421 2.54 16.43 -12.89
C PRO A 421 3.48 16.71 -11.70
N TYR A 422 2.97 16.47 -10.48
CA TYR A 422 3.71 16.63 -9.22
C TYR A 422 4.28 15.31 -8.67
N GLY A 423 3.88 14.18 -9.24
CA GLY A 423 4.25 12.85 -8.78
C GLY A 423 4.13 11.79 -9.87
N ILE A 424 4.77 10.65 -9.63
CA ILE A 424 4.71 9.45 -10.47
C ILE A 424 4.40 8.23 -9.60
N LEU A 425 3.46 7.40 -10.03
CA LEU A 425 3.17 6.09 -9.47
C LEU A 425 3.70 5.00 -10.39
N LEU A 426 4.40 4.01 -9.86
CA LEU A 426 4.99 2.90 -10.59
C LEU A 426 4.34 1.59 -10.13
N ILE A 427 3.77 0.82 -11.06
CA ILE A 427 3.37 -0.56 -10.77
C ILE A 427 4.63 -1.41 -10.85
N THR A 428 5.05 -2.02 -9.75
CA THR A 428 6.25 -2.85 -9.67
C THR A 428 5.89 -4.31 -9.40
N GLU A 429 6.54 -5.22 -10.13
CA GLU A 429 6.39 -6.66 -9.95
C GLU A 429 7.65 -7.26 -9.30
N LEU A 430 7.46 -7.92 -8.15
CA LEU A 430 8.53 -8.59 -7.42
C LEU A 430 8.03 -9.87 -6.73
N LYS A 431 8.56 -11.03 -7.14
CA LYS A 431 8.16 -12.37 -6.65
C LYS A 431 6.66 -12.61 -6.81
N ASP A 432 6.16 -12.43 -8.03
CA ASP A 432 4.76 -12.62 -8.44
C ASP A 432 3.73 -11.70 -7.74
N MET A 433 4.19 -10.62 -7.11
CA MET A 433 3.34 -9.60 -6.52
C MET A 433 3.50 -8.28 -7.28
N ARG A 434 2.36 -7.71 -7.69
CA ARG A 434 2.27 -6.41 -8.33
C ARG A 434 1.76 -5.38 -7.34
N THR A 435 2.64 -4.47 -6.97
CA THR A 435 2.40 -3.40 -5.97
C THR A 435 2.65 -2.03 -6.57
N VAL A 436 2.48 -0.96 -5.80
CA VAL A 436 2.71 0.41 -6.27
C VAL A 436 3.75 1.12 -5.42
N GLU A 437 4.69 1.77 -6.09
CA GLU A 437 5.63 2.74 -5.53
C GLU A 437 5.25 4.15 -6.00
N GLY A 438 5.56 5.18 -5.21
CA GLY A 438 5.25 6.56 -5.57
C GLY A 438 6.40 7.51 -5.25
N TYR A 439 6.74 8.38 -6.19
CA TYR A 439 7.85 9.31 -6.09
C TYR A 439 7.48 10.73 -6.57
N GLN A 440 8.17 11.73 -6.04
CA GLN A 440 8.12 13.12 -6.52
C GLN A 440 8.43 13.17 -8.02
N TYR A 441 7.69 14.00 -8.74
CA TYR A 441 7.93 14.27 -10.16
C TYR A 441 7.65 15.77 -10.45
N PRO A 442 8.35 16.42 -11.40
CA PRO A 442 9.54 15.92 -12.09
C PRO A 442 10.70 15.70 -11.09
N PRO A 443 11.76 14.96 -11.49
CA PRO A 443 12.90 14.74 -10.61
C PRO A 443 13.44 16.06 -10.04
N PRO A 444 13.90 16.09 -8.77
CA PRO A 444 14.45 17.29 -8.17
C PRO A 444 15.54 17.93 -9.05
N GLY A 445 15.44 19.25 -9.24
CA GLY A 445 16.37 20.00 -10.07
C GLY A 445 16.05 20.00 -11.57
N PHE A 446 14.97 19.36 -12.03
CA PHE A 446 14.52 19.48 -13.42
C PHE A 446 13.88 20.84 -13.68
N ILE A 447 12.82 21.17 -12.94
CA ILE A 447 12.05 22.42 -13.14
C ILE A 447 11.99 23.17 -11.81
N GLN A 448 12.42 24.43 -11.80
CA GLN A 448 12.26 25.30 -10.64
C GLN A 448 10.81 25.77 -10.57
N ILE A 449 10.03 25.17 -9.66
CA ILE A 449 8.71 25.69 -9.32
C ILE A 449 8.94 26.99 -8.54
N ALA A 450 8.37 28.11 -9.01
CA ALA A 450 8.33 29.33 -8.23
C ALA A 450 7.50 29.07 -6.97
N VAL A 451 8.16 28.70 -5.87
CA VAL A 451 7.51 28.59 -4.56
C VAL A 451 7.06 29.99 -4.20
N VAL A 452 5.75 30.24 -4.22
CA VAL A 452 5.18 31.42 -3.57
C VAL A 452 5.51 31.26 -2.08
N PRO A 453 6.37 32.10 -1.48
CA PRO A 453 6.66 31.97 -0.07
C PRO A 453 5.36 32.18 0.72
N PRO A 454 5.10 31.39 1.77
CA PRO A 454 4.01 31.70 2.68
C PRO A 454 4.23 33.13 3.18
N LYS A 455 3.17 33.94 3.23
CA LYS A 455 3.21 35.26 3.89
C LYS A 455 3.63 35.04 5.33
N VAL A 456 4.92 35.22 5.60
CA VAL A 456 5.45 35.37 6.95
C VAL A 456 5.10 36.80 7.35
N GLU A 457 4.21 36.94 8.34
CA GLU A 457 4.07 38.19 9.06
C GLU A 457 5.41 38.47 9.74
N GLU A 458 6.10 39.52 9.29
CA GLU A 458 7.40 39.94 9.83
C GLU A 458 7.23 40.43 11.27
N ASP A 459 7.60 39.59 12.23
CA ASP A 459 7.83 40.01 13.61
C ASP A 459 9.27 40.51 13.71
N THR A 460 9.41 41.85 13.73
CA THR A 460 10.71 42.53 13.78
C THR A 460 11.41 42.31 15.12
N THR A 461 12.46 41.49 15.14
CA THR A 461 13.48 41.56 16.21
C THR A 461 14.86 41.77 15.59
N LYS A 462 15.53 42.81 16.08
CA LYS A 462 16.85 43.28 15.63
C LYS A 462 17.94 42.38 16.20
N GLU A 463 18.83 41.89 15.35
CA GLU A 463 20.13 41.33 15.78
C GLU A 463 21.30 42.16 15.21
N GLU A 464 22.25 42.46 16.08
CA GLU A 464 23.52 43.17 15.83
C GLU A 464 24.61 42.23 15.26
N PRO A 465 25.65 42.76 14.60
CA PRO A 465 26.67 41.96 13.95
C PRO A 465 27.85 41.66 14.88
N SER A 466 28.31 40.40 14.94
CA SER A 466 29.60 40.08 15.56
C SER A 466 30.55 39.33 14.63
N SER A 467 31.67 40.01 14.40
CA SER A 467 33.01 39.62 13.93
C SER A 467 33.34 38.16 13.64
N GLY A 468 34.03 37.99 12.51
CA GLY A 468 34.62 36.75 12.07
C GLY A 468 35.82 36.26 12.90
N MET A 469 36.01 34.95 12.84
CA MET A 469 37.28 34.27 13.03
C MET A 469 37.32 33.06 12.10
N LEU A 470 38.42 32.96 11.34
CA LEU A 470 38.73 31.88 10.41
C LEU A 470 38.95 30.56 11.16
N SER A 471 38.18 29.52 10.82
CA SER A 471 38.44 28.13 11.21
C SER A 471 39.02 27.34 10.01
N PRO A 472 39.99 26.44 10.23
CA PRO A 472 40.74 25.79 9.16
C PRO A 472 39.90 24.74 8.41
N THR A 473 40.24 24.57 7.14
CA THR A 473 39.61 23.65 6.18
C THR A 473 39.65 22.20 6.67
N PRO A 474 38.53 21.46 6.71
CA PRO A 474 38.54 20.03 7.01
C PRO A 474 39.11 19.24 5.81
N PRO A 475 39.75 18.08 6.05
CA PRO A 475 40.32 17.27 4.96
C PRO A 475 39.23 16.68 4.07
N LEU A 476 39.56 16.53 2.78
CA LEU A 476 38.68 15.96 1.75
C LEU A 476 38.15 14.58 2.17
N PRO A 477 36.82 14.33 2.10
CA PRO A 477 36.27 13.00 2.30
C PRO A 477 36.69 12.07 1.15
N LEU A 478 37.03 10.83 1.48
CA LEU A 478 37.14 9.72 0.52
C LEU A 478 35.80 9.56 -0.25
N PRO A 479 35.84 9.08 -1.50
CA PRO A 479 34.65 9.04 -2.37
C PRO A 479 33.55 8.18 -1.74
N LYS A 480 32.42 8.82 -1.48
CA LYS A 480 31.17 8.17 -1.06
C LYS A 480 30.67 7.30 -2.22
N SER A 481 30.08 6.15 -1.89
CA SER A 481 29.36 5.29 -2.82
C SER A 481 28.32 6.08 -3.64
N PRO A 482 28.01 5.67 -4.89
CA PRO A 482 27.33 6.54 -5.88
C PRO A 482 25.86 6.88 -5.56
N ARG A 483 25.29 6.45 -4.43
CA ARG A 483 23.85 6.56 -4.16
C ARG A 483 23.40 7.88 -3.51
N HIS A 484 24.31 8.74 -3.07
CA HIS A 484 23.93 9.92 -2.25
C HIS A 484 24.54 11.27 -2.68
N LEU A 485 24.78 11.47 -3.98
CA LEU A 485 25.30 12.76 -4.49
C LEU A 485 24.34 13.56 -5.38
N ASN A 486 23.15 13.03 -5.68
CA ASN A 486 22.07 13.78 -6.33
C ASN A 486 20.86 13.83 -5.40
N SER A 487 20.10 14.93 -5.37
CA SER A 487 18.82 15.01 -4.65
C SER A 487 17.86 13.95 -5.20
N THR A 488 17.75 12.82 -4.51
CA THR A 488 16.84 11.72 -4.87
C THR A 488 15.38 12.18 -4.75
N PRO A 489 14.49 11.85 -5.71
CA PRO A 489 13.06 12.14 -5.60
C PRO A 489 12.50 11.63 -4.27
N LEU A 490 11.73 12.49 -3.58
CA LEU A 490 11.11 12.12 -2.32
C LEU A 490 9.99 11.09 -2.55
N PRO A 491 9.87 10.05 -1.71
CA PRO A 491 8.76 9.10 -1.81
C PRO A 491 7.43 9.77 -1.45
N LEU A 492 6.37 9.43 -2.18
CA LEU A 492 5.01 9.90 -1.94
C LEU A 492 4.33 9.09 -0.83
N ARG A 493 3.49 9.75 -0.02
CA ARG A 493 2.68 9.08 1.00
C ARG A 493 1.45 8.40 0.39
N LEU A 494 1.58 7.14 0.02
CA LEU A 494 0.46 6.37 -0.54
C LEU A 494 -0.63 6.06 0.51
N PRO A 495 -1.91 5.88 0.08
CA PRO A 495 -2.96 5.36 0.94
C PRO A 495 -2.56 4.05 1.63
N THR A 496 -3.00 3.84 2.87
CA THR A 496 -2.56 2.72 3.74
C THR A 496 -2.67 1.35 3.06
N THR A 497 -3.72 1.12 2.28
CA THR A 497 -3.94 -0.12 1.51
C THR A 497 -2.82 -0.40 0.47
N LEU A 498 -2.31 0.64 -0.19
CA LEU A 498 -1.19 0.53 -1.13
C LEU A 498 0.14 0.45 -0.41
N LEU A 499 0.29 1.30 0.60
CA LEU A 499 1.49 1.37 1.42
C LEU A 499 1.81 0.01 2.07
N ALA A 500 0.80 -0.66 2.62
CA ALA A 500 0.90 -1.99 3.23
C ALA A 500 1.15 -3.11 2.20
N GLY A 501 0.54 -3.01 1.02
CA GLY A 501 0.79 -3.94 -0.10
C GLY A 501 2.24 -3.88 -0.56
N HIS A 502 2.76 -2.68 -0.80
CA HIS A 502 4.14 -2.46 -1.22
C HIS A 502 5.16 -2.93 -0.17
N SER A 503 4.96 -2.59 1.11
CA SER A 503 5.87 -3.03 2.17
C SER A 503 5.85 -4.55 2.39
N GLY A 504 4.74 -5.20 2.03
CA GLY A 504 4.54 -6.64 2.21
C GLY A 504 4.45 -7.02 3.68
N VAL A 505 3.29 -6.76 4.30
CA VAL A 505 3.05 -7.05 5.73
C VAL A 505 3.30 -8.53 6.05
N LEU A 506 4.13 -8.81 7.04
CA LEU A 506 4.42 -10.17 7.54
C LEU A 506 3.61 -10.51 8.80
N GLY A 507 3.23 -9.49 9.57
CA GLY A 507 2.45 -9.61 10.79
C GLY A 507 2.41 -8.29 11.56
N GLY A 508 1.90 -8.31 12.78
CA GLY A 508 1.79 -7.12 13.60
C GLY A 508 1.07 -7.32 14.92
N HIS A 509 1.11 -6.30 15.76
CA HIS A 509 0.52 -6.28 17.10
C HIS A 509 -0.47 -5.14 17.28
N LEU A 510 -1.63 -5.44 17.86
CA LEU A 510 -2.62 -4.47 18.32
C LEU A 510 -2.28 -4.03 19.75
N LEU A 511 -2.08 -2.73 19.94
CA LEU A 511 -1.72 -2.13 21.22
C LEU A 511 -2.87 -1.28 21.72
N LYS A 512 -3.41 -1.60 22.91
CA LYS A 512 -4.29 -0.69 23.66
C LYS A 512 -3.43 0.26 24.47
N LEU A 513 -3.63 1.56 24.30
CA LEU A 513 -2.85 2.59 24.96
C LEU A 513 -3.73 3.41 25.92
N HIS A 514 -3.17 3.74 27.09
CA HIS A 514 -3.75 4.76 27.95
C HIS A 514 -3.56 6.15 27.32
N ASN A 515 -4.38 7.13 27.70
CA ASN A 515 -4.44 8.42 27.01
C ASN A 515 -3.11 9.19 27.00
N ASP A 516 -2.39 9.21 28.12
CA ASP A 516 -1.07 9.86 28.23
C ASP A 516 0.00 9.19 27.34
N ILE A 517 -0.01 7.85 27.27
CA ILE A 517 0.86 7.09 26.38
C ILE A 517 0.48 7.33 24.92
N TYR A 518 -0.82 7.35 24.61
CA TYR A 518 -1.32 7.57 23.26
C TYR A 518 -0.87 8.93 22.68
N GLU A 519 -0.90 10.01 23.48
CA GLU A 519 -0.37 11.30 23.04
C GLU A 519 1.12 11.20 22.68
N ASN A 520 1.90 10.43 23.45
CA ASN A 520 3.28 10.12 23.09
C ASN A 520 3.40 9.30 21.79
N PHE A 521 2.39 8.58 21.31
CA PHE A 521 2.46 7.95 19.98
C PHE A 521 2.10 8.93 18.85
N ILE A 522 1.08 9.75 19.05
CA ILE A 522 0.48 10.57 17.98
C ILE A 522 1.14 11.95 17.83
N HIS A 523 1.82 12.48 18.83
CA HIS A 523 2.49 13.79 18.73
C HIS A 523 3.40 13.87 17.49
N GLN A 524 3.00 14.68 16.51
CA GLN A 524 3.75 14.98 15.29
C GLN A 524 4.41 16.35 15.43
N LYS A 525 5.71 16.46 15.12
CA LYS A 525 6.35 17.76 14.94
C LYS A 525 6.03 18.25 13.52
N PRO A 526 5.73 19.54 13.30
CA PRO A 526 5.25 20.08 12.02
C PRO A 526 6.24 20.05 10.83
N ASN A 527 7.40 19.39 10.95
CA ASN A 527 8.47 19.40 9.94
C ASN A 527 8.59 18.08 9.16
N ASP A 528 7.50 17.33 8.98
CA ASP A 528 7.51 16.11 8.15
C ASP A 528 7.70 16.49 6.66
N ILE A 529 8.91 16.31 6.13
CA ILE A 529 9.31 16.60 4.74
C ILE A 529 8.90 15.46 3.81
N HIS A 530 7.65 15.02 3.90
CA HIS A 530 7.04 14.19 2.87
C HIS A 530 6.10 15.07 2.05
N LEU A 531 6.31 15.12 0.73
CA LEU A 531 5.33 15.70 -0.18
C LEU A 531 4.01 14.97 0.05
N ILE A 532 3.03 15.69 0.57
CA ILE A 532 1.73 15.14 0.92
C ILE A 532 1.05 14.77 -0.39
N PHE A 533 1.04 13.48 -0.71
CA PHE A 533 0.11 12.91 -1.67
C PHE A 533 -1.30 13.02 -1.06
N SER A 534 -1.90 14.21 -1.16
CA SER A 534 -3.25 14.46 -0.68
C SER A 534 -4.21 14.44 -1.86
N LEU A 535 -4.90 13.32 -2.00
CA LEU A 535 -6.07 13.26 -2.87
C LEU A 535 -7.15 14.17 -2.28
N GLN A 536 -7.77 14.99 -3.14
CA GLN A 536 -8.77 15.99 -2.74
C GLN A 536 -10.20 15.58 -3.09
N GLY A 537 -10.38 14.39 -3.65
CA GLY A 537 -11.67 13.89 -4.13
C GLY A 537 -12.65 13.51 -3.03
N GLY A 538 -13.86 14.05 -3.13
CA GLY A 538 -15.04 13.60 -2.41
C GLY A 538 -15.05 13.90 -0.91
N GLN A 539 -16.12 13.49 -0.25
CA GLN A 539 -16.29 13.58 1.21
C GLN A 539 -16.93 12.30 1.74
N ALA A 540 -16.45 11.84 2.90
CA ALA A 540 -16.92 10.63 3.54
C ALA A 540 -17.78 10.96 4.76
N TYR A 541 -18.96 10.35 4.82
CA TYR A 541 -19.94 10.53 5.88
C TYR A 541 -20.15 9.21 6.62
N PRO A 542 -20.22 9.23 7.96
CA PRO A 542 -20.52 8.02 8.71
C PRO A 542 -21.94 7.55 8.40
N ASP A 543 -22.17 6.26 8.59
CA ASP A 543 -23.51 5.67 8.45
C ASP A 543 -24.47 6.33 9.47
N PRO A 544 -25.53 7.02 9.01
CA PRO A 544 -26.47 7.70 9.89
C PRO A 544 -27.24 6.72 10.79
N THR A 545 -27.39 5.45 10.38
CA THR A 545 -28.08 4.43 11.18
C THR A 545 -27.29 4.04 12.43
N LYS A 546 -25.98 4.33 12.46
CA LYS A 546 -25.05 4.05 13.55
C LYS A 546 -24.58 5.29 14.29
N ALA A 547 -25.24 6.44 14.10
CA ALA A 547 -24.84 7.71 14.70
C ALA A 547 -24.81 7.66 16.25
N ASN A 548 -25.71 6.91 16.89
CA ASN A 548 -25.73 6.77 18.35
C ASN A 548 -24.55 5.94 18.85
N GLU A 549 -24.26 4.81 18.22
CA GLU A 549 -23.10 3.98 18.53
C GLU A 549 -21.79 4.74 18.25
N LEU A 550 -21.73 5.54 17.19
CA LEU A 550 -20.56 6.37 16.87
C LEU A 550 -20.28 7.42 17.95
N LYS A 551 -21.32 8.00 18.57
CA LYS A 551 -21.15 8.89 19.74
C LYS A 551 -20.54 8.18 20.94
N LEU A 552 -20.72 6.86 21.07
CA LEU A 552 -20.12 6.05 22.14
C LEU A 552 -18.66 5.71 21.84
N SER A 553 -18.21 5.78 20.58
CA SER A 553 -16.81 5.56 20.18
C SER A 553 -15.82 6.45 20.92
N LYS A 554 -16.24 7.63 21.41
CA LYS A 554 -15.38 8.50 22.24
C LYS A 554 -14.90 7.84 23.54
N TYR A 555 -15.64 6.85 24.04
CA TYR A 555 -15.31 6.09 25.26
C TYR A 555 -14.55 4.80 24.96
N GLN A 556 -14.35 4.44 23.68
CA GLN A 556 -13.55 3.26 23.35
C GLN A 556 -12.06 3.53 23.61
N PRO A 557 -11.29 2.50 24.00
CA PRO A 557 -9.85 2.64 24.17
C PRO A 557 -9.14 3.12 22.91
N ARG A 558 -8.04 3.86 23.11
CA ARG A 558 -7.13 4.25 22.03
C ARG A 558 -6.31 3.06 21.60
N ARG A 559 -6.16 2.86 20.29
CA ARG A 559 -5.47 1.69 19.74
C ARG A 559 -4.51 2.05 18.63
N VAL A 560 -3.36 1.41 18.66
CA VAL A 560 -2.34 1.51 17.62
C VAL A 560 -2.05 0.10 17.11
N LEU A 561 -2.02 -0.06 15.78
CA LEU A 561 -1.47 -1.26 15.14
C LEU A 561 -0.04 -0.98 14.72
N MET A 562 0.85 -1.85 15.15
CA MET A 562 2.20 -1.93 14.61
C MET A 562 2.26 -3.09 13.62
N SER A 563 2.75 -2.84 12.41
CA SER A 563 3.09 -3.90 11.45
C SER A 563 4.60 -3.98 11.25
N TYR A 564 5.09 -5.19 10.97
CA TYR A 564 6.44 -5.43 10.48
C TYR A 564 6.39 -6.11 9.11
N ASN A 565 7.29 -5.71 8.24
CA ASN A 565 7.10 -5.85 6.80
C ASN A 565 8.31 -6.50 6.12
N ARG A 566 8.10 -7.01 4.90
CA ARG A 566 9.10 -7.68 4.08
C ARG A 566 10.19 -6.73 3.58
N ASP A 567 9.84 -5.46 3.36
CA ASP A 567 10.77 -4.38 3.01
C ASP A 567 11.67 -3.93 4.17
N LEU A 568 11.73 -4.70 5.26
CA LEU A 568 12.47 -4.42 6.49
C LEU A 568 12.02 -3.12 7.18
N SER A 569 10.75 -2.73 6.99
CA SER A 569 10.14 -1.63 7.72
C SER A 569 9.27 -2.09 8.89
N VAL A 570 9.19 -1.25 9.93
CA VAL A 570 8.19 -1.34 11.00
C VAL A 570 7.36 -0.06 10.96
N ARG A 571 6.03 -0.20 10.92
CA ARG A 571 5.09 0.91 10.71
C ARG A 571 3.99 0.91 11.75
N PHE A 572 3.53 2.10 12.10
CA PHE A 572 2.49 2.30 13.11
C PHE A 572 1.28 3.01 12.51
N PHE A 573 0.09 2.57 12.92
CA PHE A 573 -1.18 3.10 12.45
C PHE A 573 -2.12 3.31 13.64
N ASP A 574 -2.75 4.47 13.72
CA ASP A 574 -3.82 4.73 14.67
C ASP A 574 -5.12 4.07 14.19
N LEU A 575 -5.65 3.17 15.01
CA LEU A 575 -6.92 2.45 14.81
C LEU A 575 -8.02 2.94 15.75
N SER A 576 -7.78 4.02 16.48
CA SER A 576 -8.76 4.63 17.37
C SER A 576 -10.04 4.98 16.60
N THR A 577 -11.18 4.53 17.10
CA THR A 577 -12.50 4.80 16.48
C THR A 577 -12.88 6.27 16.47
N GLN A 578 -12.25 7.05 17.35
CA GLN A 578 -12.40 8.49 17.43
C GLN A 578 -12.07 9.18 16.10
N LEU A 579 -11.21 8.58 15.26
CA LEU A 579 -10.90 9.08 13.92
C LEU A 579 -12.08 8.97 12.94
N LEU A 580 -13.07 8.13 13.23
CA LEU A 580 -14.28 7.96 12.43
C LEU A 580 -15.39 8.94 12.82
N ILE A 581 -15.19 9.72 13.89
CA ILE A 581 -16.17 10.72 14.35
C ILE A 581 -16.02 11.97 13.48
N PRO A 582 -17.08 12.45 12.81
CA PRO A 582 -17.02 13.69 12.04
C PRO A 582 -16.70 14.89 12.90
N ALA A 583 -15.95 15.85 12.35
CA ALA A 583 -15.74 17.12 13.01
C ALA A 583 -17.04 17.93 13.03
N ILE A 584 -17.31 18.63 14.14
CA ILE A 584 -18.56 19.38 14.35
C ILE A 584 -18.73 20.47 13.28
N ALA A 585 -17.64 21.10 12.85
CA ALA A 585 -17.66 22.19 11.88
C ALA A 585 -17.98 21.71 10.45
N SER A 586 -17.51 20.52 10.08
CA SER A 586 -17.48 20.06 8.69
C SER A 586 -18.46 18.93 8.39
N ASN A 587 -18.94 18.23 9.43
CA ASN A 587 -19.89 17.11 9.39
C ASN A 587 -19.46 15.94 8.49
N HIS A 588 -18.18 15.83 8.14
CA HIS A 588 -17.59 14.70 7.43
C HIS A 588 -16.34 14.17 8.16
N ILE A 589 -15.87 13.00 7.77
CA ILE A 589 -14.67 12.36 8.33
C ILE A 589 -13.43 13.10 7.80
N GLU A 590 -12.55 13.54 8.71
CA GLU A 590 -11.34 14.32 8.36
C GLU A 590 -10.04 13.52 8.47
N HIS A 591 -10.12 12.28 8.96
CA HIS A 591 -8.95 11.43 9.20
C HIS A 591 -9.01 10.13 8.41
N GLU A 592 -7.84 9.67 7.97
CA GLU A 592 -7.67 8.33 7.41
C GLU A 592 -7.91 7.29 8.51
N TRP A 593 -8.36 6.08 8.15
CA TRP A 593 -8.49 4.99 9.10
C TRP A 593 -8.19 3.65 8.43
N PRO A 594 -7.11 2.95 8.82
CA PRO A 594 -6.13 3.31 9.86
C PRO A 594 -5.26 4.52 9.47
N ALA A 595 -5.02 5.45 10.39
CA ALA A 595 -4.18 6.62 10.12
C ALA A 595 -2.69 6.30 10.32
N PRO A 596 -1.82 6.46 9.30
CA PRO A 596 -0.38 6.29 9.47
C PRO A 596 0.22 7.23 10.52
N ILE A 597 1.24 6.78 11.23
CA ILE A 597 2.05 7.57 12.17
C ILE A 597 3.51 7.63 11.66
N PRO A 598 3.83 8.53 10.71
CA PRO A 598 5.12 8.55 10.01
C PRO A 598 6.33 8.69 10.95
N GLY A 599 6.20 9.53 11.99
CA GLY A 599 7.27 9.75 12.97
C GLY A 599 7.70 8.50 13.75
N LEU A 600 6.95 7.40 13.71
CA LEU A 600 7.33 6.12 14.33
C LEU A 600 7.75 5.05 13.31
N THR A 601 7.84 5.40 12.02
CA THR A 601 8.25 4.45 10.98
C THR A 601 9.75 4.19 11.07
N ILE A 602 10.12 2.91 11.12
CA ILE A 602 11.51 2.44 11.10
C ILE A 602 11.79 1.80 9.75
N GLN A 603 12.93 2.11 9.15
CA GLN A 603 13.47 1.40 7.99
C GLN A 603 14.83 0.81 8.35
N LEU A 604 14.96 -0.51 8.37
CA LEU A 604 16.22 -1.15 8.78
C LEU A 604 17.28 -1.18 7.69
N ASP A 605 16.91 -0.97 6.42
CA ASP A 605 17.86 -0.91 5.30
C ASP A 605 19.02 0.05 5.59
N GLU A 606 18.75 1.16 6.28
CA GLU A 606 19.75 2.18 6.66
C GLU A 606 20.81 1.67 7.63
N ILE A 607 20.45 0.70 8.49
CA ILE A 607 21.38 0.04 9.39
C ILE A 607 22.29 -0.89 8.57
N PHE A 608 21.74 -1.61 7.60
CA PHE A 608 22.47 -2.60 6.80
C PHE A 608 23.31 -1.98 5.69
N ASP A 609 23.03 -0.74 5.30
CA ASP A 609 23.87 0.07 4.41
C ASP A 609 25.19 0.51 5.09
N ASP A 610 25.26 0.47 6.44
CA ASP A 610 26.49 0.74 7.16
C ASP A 610 27.49 -0.43 6.99
N PRO A 611 28.69 -0.19 6.44
CA PRO A 611 29.64 -1.26 6.12
C PRO A 611 30.15 -2.01 7.37
N SER A 612 30.17 -1.36 8.54
CA SER A 612 30.60 -2.01 9.80
C SER A 612 29.56 -3.01 10.29
N ILE A 613 28.28 -2.76 10.01
CA ILE A 613 27.18 -3.63 10.38
C ILE A 613 26.97 -4.70 9.32
N ALA A 614 27.08 -4.35 8.04
CA ALA A 614 26.98 -5.28 6.92
C ALA A 614 27.94 -6.48 7.06
N GLN A 615 29.15 -6.24 7.60
CA GLN A 615 30.14 -7.28 7.87
C GLN A 615 29.66 -8.34 8.88
N VAL A 616 28.79 -7.97 9.84
CA VAL A 616 28.23 -8.91 10.83
C VAL A 616 27.39 -9.99 10.14
N PHE A 617 26.67 -9.61 9.08
CA PHE A 617 25.76 -10.49 8.35
C PHE A 617 26.43 -11.20 7.17
N GLY A 618 27.51 -10.66 6.62
CA GLY A 618 28.27 -11.27 5.51
C GLY A 618 27.36 -11.64 4.33
N ASN A 619 27.35 -12.93 3.95
CA ASN A 619 26.53 -13.42 2.84
C ASN A 619 25.03 -13.47 3.14
N ALA A 620 24.59 -13.29 4.39
CA ALA A 620 23.18 -13.39 4.79
C ALA A 620 22.37 -12.10 4.49
N LEU A 621 23.03 -11.00 4.08
CA LEU A 621 22.39 -9.70 3.81
C LEU A 621 21.20 -9.79 2.84
N SER A 622 21.27 -10.65 1.82
CA SER A 622 20.21 -10.85 0.83
C SER A 622 19.01 -11.67 1.35
N SER A 623 19.11 -12.24 2.54
CA SER A 623 18.11 -13.13 3.16
C SER A 623 17.52 -12.59 4.46
N LEU A 624 17.83 -11.33 4.81
CA LEU A 624 17.33 -10.69 6.02
C LEU A 624 15.79 -10.60 6.00
N SER A 625 15.19 -10.91 7.15
CA SER A 625 13.75 -10.87 7.36
C SER A 625 13.46 -10.72 8.85
N ILE A 626 12.49 -9.87 9.16
CA ILE A 626 12.00 -9.70 10.53
C ILE A 626 11.22 -10.96 10.95
N GLN A 627 11.51 -11.47 12.15
CA GLN A 627 10.80 -12.57 12.79
C GLN A 627 9.59 -12.05 13.56
N SER A 628 9.80 -11.09 14.46
CA SER A 628 8.78 -10.45 15.29
C SER A 628 9.30 -9.11 15.83
N VAL A 629 8.40 -8.30 16.40
CA VAL A 629 8.75 -7.03 17.04
C VAL A 629 8.01 -6.92 18.37
N HIS A 630 8.74 -6.57 19.43
CA HIS A 630 8.18 -6.34 20.76
C HIS A 630 8.24 -4.84 21.10
N VAL A 631 7.20 -4.31 21.73
CA VAL A 631 7.05 -2.89 22.04
C VAL A 631 6.83 -2.68 23.54
N ALA A 632 7.67 -1.86 24.15
CA ALA A 632 7.45 -1.28 25.47
C ALA A 632 6.75 0.08 25.27
N SER A 633 5.44 0.10 25.51
CA SER A 633 4.57 1.22 25.10
C SER A 633 4.77 2.47 25.97
N GLU A 634 5.02 2.33 27.27
CA GLU A 634 5.28 3.47 28.16
C GLU A 634 6.66 4.09 27.87
N ALA A 635 7.67 3.26 27.60
CA ALA A 635 9.03 3.70 27.33
C ALA A 635 9.24 4.19 25.88
N LEU A 636 8.33 3.82 24.96
CA LEU A 636 8.49 3.98 23.51
C LEU A 636 9.81 3.35 23.03
N GLU A 637 10.02 2.10 23.45
CA GLU A 637 11.17 1.27 23.08
C GLU A 637 10.70 0.04 22.28
N LEU A 638 11.52 -0.40 21.34
CA LEU A 638 11.21 -1.52 20.46
C LEU A 638 12.39 -2.48 20.39
N ALA A 639 12.09 -3.78 20.40
CA ALA A 639 13.04 -4.85 20.10
C ALA A 639 12.59 -5.59 18.83
N ILE A 640 13.39 -5.46 17.77
CA ILE A 640 13.13 -6.05 16.46
C ILE A 640 13.99 -7.30 16.32
N LEU A 641 13.35 -8.46 16.23
CA LEU A 641 14.02 -9.76 16.12
C LEU A 641 14.20 -10.11 14.64
N MET A 642 15.43 -10.41 14.25
CA MET A 642 15.75 -10.91 12.92
C MET A 642 15.70 -12.44 12.90
N LYS A 643 15.26 -13.05 11.80
CA LYS A 643 15.24 -14.53 11.65
C LYS A 643 16.62 -15.18 11.77
N THR A 644 17.67 -14.40 11.54
CA THR A 644 19.07 -14.80 11.68
C THR A 644 19.53 -14.90 13.14
N GLY A 645 18.84 -14.24 14.09
CA GLY A 645 19.10 -14.32 15.52
C GLY A 645 19.40 -12.99 16.22
N GLU A 646 19.65 -11.93 15.46
CA GLU A 646 19.99 -10.62 16.01
C GLU A 646 18.76 -9.89 16.54
N VAL A 647 18.96 -9.11 17.60
CA VAL A 647 17.94 -8.22 18.18
C VAL A 647 18.39 -6.78 18.03
N ILE A 648 17.65 -6.00 17.26
CA ILE A 648 17.90 -4.58 17.04
C ILE A 648 16.97 -3.77 17.94
N VAL A 649 17.53 -2.89 18.77
CA VAL A 649 16.77 -2.08 19.72
C VAL A 649 16.70 -0.63 19.23
N TYR A 650 15.48 -0.09 19.26
CA TYR A 650 15.19 1.33 19.03
C TYR A 650 14.61 1.95 20.30
N HIS A 651 14.92 3.21 20.54
CA HIS A 651 14.35 4.00 21.63
C HIS A 651 13.82 5.34 21.14
N SER A 652 13.08 6.04 22.00
CA SER A 652 12.67 7.43 21.76
C SER A 652 13.86 8.34 21.45
N SER A 653 13.84 9.06 20.33
CA SER A 653 14.94 9.95 19.91
C SER A 653 15.29 11.03 20.94
N SER A 654 14.36 11.33 21.86
CA SER A 654 14.59 12.25 22.99
C SER A 654 15.61 11.73 24.01
N ASN A 655 15.84 10.42 24.08
CA ASN A 655 16.77 9.79 25.03
C ASN A 655 18.22 9.76 24.51
N ARG A 656 18.52 10.30 23.33
CA ARG A 656 19.87 10.22 22.72
C ARG A 656 20.86 11.13 23.47
N ALA A 657 21.84 10.54 24.13
CA ALA A 657 22.87 11.24 24.90
C ALA A 657 24.16 11.47 24.08
N GLY A 658 24.16 12.45 23.16
CA GLY A 658 25.35 12.87 22.42
C GLY A 658 25.97 11.82 21.48
N VAL A 659 26.87 12.25 20.59
CA VAL A 659 27.53 11.36 19.62
C VAL A 659 28.74 10.70 20.28
N TRP A 660 28.69 9.40 20.52
CA TRP A 660 29.84 8.61 20.94
C TRP A 660 30.49 7.96 19.71
N PRO A 661 31.83 7.91 19.60
CA PRO A 661 32.48 7.17 18.53
C PRO A 661 32.16 5.68 18.65
N PRO A 662 32.03 4.94 17.52
CA PRO A 662 31.71 3.51 17.53
C PRO A 662 32.75 2.75 18.35
N LYS A 663 32.37 2.25 19.53
CA LYS A 663 33.21 1.36 20.34
C LYS A 663 33.05 -0.06 19.83
N HIS A 664 33.79 -0.42 18.79
CA HIS A 664 33.96 -1.81 18.40
C HIS A 664 34.87 -2.51 19.41
N SER A 665 34.27 -3.19 20.39
CA SER A 665 34.95 -4.30 21.05
C SER A 665 34.50 -5.57 20.36
N ALA A 666 35.39 -6.22 19.60
CA ALA A 666 35.13 -7.54 19.01
C ALA A 666 34.80 -8.64 20.06
N ALA A 667 34.91 -8.32 21.36
CA ALA A 667 34.52 -9.18 22.47
C ALA A 667 33.11 -8.89 23.04
N SER A 668 32.43 -7.80 22.61
CA SER A 668 31.09 -7.43 23.08
C SER A 668 30.02 -7.97 22.13
N GLN A 669 29.07 -8.73 22.67
CA GLN A 669 27.86 -9.19 21.94
C GLN A 669 26.87 -8.04 21.66
N ILE A 670 27.11 -6.86 22.25
CA ILE A 670 26.32 -5.64 22.07
C ILE A 670 27.12 -4.68 21.19
N ILE A 671 26.52 -4.27 20.08
CA ILE A 671 27.05 -3.31 19.11
C ILE A 671 26.21 -2.03 19.22
N MET A 672 26.81 -0.91 19.62
CA MET A 672 26.11 0.37 19.68
C MET A 672 25.85 0.92 18.28
N LEU A 673 24.69 1.57 18.11
CA LEU A 673 24.22 2.16 16.84
C LEU A 673 24.09 3.69 16.91
N ASP A 674 24.60 4.31 17.98
CA ASP A 674 24.47 5.75 18.24
C ASP A 674 25.08 6.64 17.14
N HIS A 675 25.96 6.11 16.29
CA HIS A 675 26.55 6.83 15.16
C HIS A 675 25.57 7.03 14.01
N LEU A 676 24.52 6.20 13.91
CA LEU A 676 23.47 6.32 12.91
C LEU A 676 22.52 7.46 13.30
N HIS A 677 22.23 8.33 12.34
CA HIS A 677 21.33 9.46 12.55
C HIS A 677 19.90 9.05 12.16
N PRO A 678 18.89 9.29 13.03
CA PRO A 678 17.52 9.03 12.66
C PRO A 678 17.11 9.95 11.49
N ARG A 679 16.19 9.48 10.65
CA ARG A 679 15.58 10.30 9.59
C ARG A 679 14.99 11.58 10.17
N LEU A 680 15.02 12.65 9.38
CA LEU A 680 14.36 13.90 9.72
C LEU A 680 12.86 13.64 9.94
N GLY A 681 12.33 14.07 11.08
CA GLY A 681 10.94 13.79 11.50
C GLY A 681 10.76 12.49 12.30
N SER A 682 11.73 11.56 12.29
CA SER A 682 11.66 10.34 13.11
C SER A 682 11.75 10.65 14.60
N ARG A 683 10.93 9.94 15.37
CA ARG A 683 10.86 9.97 16.83
C ARG A 683 11.48 8.74 17.48
N LEU A 684 11.90 7.78 16.67
CA LEU A 684 12.64 6.60 17.09
C LEU A 684 14.06 6.69 16.53
N ALA A 685 15.04 6.32 17.35
CA ALA A 685 16.44 6.25 16.98
C ALA A 685 16.99 4.84 17.21
N PRO A 686 17.87 4.34 16.32
CA PRO A 686 18.56 3.07 16.54
C PRO A 686 19.48 3.22 17.77
N TYR A 687 19.49 2.20 18.63
CA TYR A 687 20.23 2.24 19.90
C TYR A 687 21.40 1.26 19.93
N PHE A 688 21.10 -0.04 19.96
CA PHE A 688 22.10 -1.09 19.89
C PHE A 688 21.55 -2.31 19.17
N MET A 689 22.46 -3.12 18.67
CA MET A 689 22.19 -4.46 18.14
C MET A 689 22.83 -5.49 19.07
N PHE A 690 22.04 -6.46 19.51
CA PHE A 690 22.53 -7.63 20.23
C PHE A 690 22.70 -8.79 19.24
N SER A 691 23.95 -9.22 19.05
CA SER A 691 24.33 -10.30 18.13
C SER A 691 25.28 -11.28 18.84
N PRO A 692 24.75 -12.24 19.62
CA PRO A 692 25.56 -13.21 20.33
C PRO A 692 25.98 -14.42 19.48
N GLY A 693 25.54 -14.51 18.21
CA GLY A 693 25.86 -15.60 17.30
C GLY A 693 25.26 -16.96 17.70
N LYS A 694 24.07 -16.96 18.32
CA LYS A 694 23.41 -18.16 18.87
C LYS A 694 22.30 -18.76 18.00
N GLY A 695 22.14 -18.25 16.78
CA GLY A 695 21.07 -18.66 15.86
C GLY A 695 19.72 -18.01 16.21
N PRO A 696 18.59 -18.58 15.76
CA PRO A 696 17.28 -17.96 15.91
C PRO A 696 16.85 -17.78 17.36
N VAL A 697 16.18 -16.66 17.63
CA VAL A 697 15.55 -16.35 18.92
C VAL A 697 14.33 -17.24 19.12
N GLU A 698 14.20 -17.81 20.32
CA GLU A 698 13.06 -18.63 20.73
C GLU A 698 12.00 -17.80 21.46
N ALA A 699 12.39 -17.03 22.48
CA ALA A 699 11.50 -16.13 23.20
C ALA A 699 12.18 -14.79 23.48
N CYS A 700 11.37 -13.74 23.58
CA CYS A 700 11.83 -12.39 23.91
C CYS A 700 10.81 -11.69 24.81
N ALA A 701 11.28 -10.98 25.82
CA ALA A 701 10.47 -10.13 26.67
C ALA A 701 11.13 -8.76 26.86
N LEU A 702 10.42 -7.70 26.45
CA LEU A 702 10.82 -6.31 26.60
C LEU A 702 9.95 -5.66 27.68
N ALA A 703 10.58 -4.96 28.62
CA ALA A 703 9.89 -4.29 29.73
C ALA A 703 9.99 -2.76 29.62
N ASP A 704 8.91 -2.07 29.99
CA ASP A 704 8.84 -0.59 30.12
C ASP A 704 9.79 0.00 31.18
N THR A 705 10.48 -0.86 31.91
CA THR A 705 11.45 -0.51 32.97
C THR A 705 12.91 -0.55 32.49
N GLY A 706 13.13 -0.73 31.18
CA GLY A 706 14.46 -0.70 30.54
C GLY A 706 15.20 -2.04 30.59
N PHE A 707 14.47 -3.16 30.59
CA PHE A 707 15.07 -4.50 30.58
C PHE A 707 14.61 -5.30 29.36
N LEU A 708 15.55 -6.06 28.80
CA LEU A 708 15.32 -6.98 27.69
C LEU A 708 15.80 -8.37 28.08
N ALA A 709 14.96 -9.39 27.86
CA ALA A 709 15.34 -10.80 28.01
C ALA A 709 15.16 -11.53 26.68
N VAL A 710 16.13 -12.38 26.32
CA VAL A 710 16.14 -13.11 25.05
C VAL A 710 16.65 -14.53 25.28
N SER A 711 15.92 -15.53 24.80
CA SER A 711 16.35 -16.94 24.76
C SER A 711 16.55 -17.42 23.32
N TYR A 712 17.42 -18.41 23.15
CA TYR A 712 17.79 -18.96 21.86
C TYR A 712 17.51 -20.45 21.77
N LYS A 713 17.38 -20.96 20.55
CA LYS A 713 17.16 -22.40 20.28
C LYS A 713 18.31 -23.30 20.73
N ASP A 714 19.50 -22.75 20.99
CA ASP A 714 20.62 -23.49 21.59
C ASP A 714 20.49 -23.66 23.12
N GLY A 715 19.45 -23.09 23.73
CA GLY A 715 19.19 -23.08 25.17
C GLY A 715 19.84 -21.92 25.93
N SER A 716 20.55 -21.02 25.25
CA SER A 716 21.11 -19.82 25.89
C SER A 716 20.02 -18.85 26.31
N LEU A 717 20.21 -18.17 27.46
CA LEU A 717 19.32 -17.13 27.98
C LEU A 717 20.15 -15.90 28.37
N PHE A 718 19.70 -14.73 27.91
CA PHE A 718 20.30 -13.45 28.23
C PHE A 718 19.29 -12.48 28.83
N ALA A 719 19.73 -11.66 29.77
CA ALA A 719 19.01 -10.49 30.23
C ALA A 719 19.93 -9.27 30.17
N ILE A 720 19.42 -8.17 29.64
CA ILE A 720 20.14 -6.94 29.32
C ILE A 720 19.47 -5.79 30.07
N ASP A 721 20.25 -5.04 30.85
CA ASP A 721 19.86 -3.73 31.35
C ASP A 721 20.16 -2.73 30.23
N MET A 722 19.13 -2.10 29.67
CA MET A 722 19.27 -1.20 28.52
C MET A 722 19.78 0.20 28.91
N ARG A 723 19.90 0.50 30.22
CA ARG A 723 20.46 1.78 30.71
C ARG A 723 22.00 1.72 30.73
N GLY A 724 22.63 2.07 29.60
CA GLY A 724 24.05 1.82 29.40
C GLY A 724 24.28 0.33 29.14
N PRO A 725 23.89 -0.14 27.94
CA PRO A 725 23.41 -1.49 27.69
C PRO A 725 24.42 -2.53 28.15
N ASN A 726 24.03 -3.36 29.12
CA ASN A 726 24.91 -4.34 29.74
C ASN A 726 24.19 -5.67 29.97
N ILE A 727 24.91 -6.76 29.75
CA ILE A 727 24.41 -8.11 29.98
C ILE A 727 24.48 -8.41 31.48
N ILE A 728 23.31 -8.53 32.11
CA ILE A 728 23.16 -8.82 33.56
C ILE A 728 22.87 -10.30 33.83
N LEU A 729 22.54 -11.07 32.78
CA LEU A 729 22.43 -12.54 32.81
C LEU A 729 22.97 -13.11 31.51
N ALA A 730 23.80 -14.16 31.60
CA ALA A 730 24.25 -14.94 30.44
C ALA A 730 24.36 -16.42 30.80
N ARG A 731 23.30 -17.19 30.53
CA ARG A 731 23.23 -18.64 30.76
C ARG A 731 23.54 -19.39 29.46
N GLY A 732 24.29 -20.49 29.54
CA GLY A 732 24.66 -21.32 28.38
C GLY A 732 25.97 -20.94 27.67
N MET A 733 26.82 -20.12 28.31
CA MET A 733 28.11 -19.67 27.75
C MET A 733 29.31 -20.59 28.07
N GLU A 734 29.15 -21.72 28.76
CA GLU A 734 30.27 -22.57 29.13
C GLU A 734 30.90 -23.25 27.90
N LYS A 735 32.09 -22.76 27.50
CA LYS A 735 33.00 -23.51 26.64
C LYS A 735 33.34 -24.82 27.35
N ARG A 736 33.08 -25.96 26.68
CA ARG A 736 33.63 -27.27 27.05
C ARG A 736 35.15 -27.18 27.16
N HIS A 737 35.66 -26.80 28.32
CA HIS A 737 37.04 -27.06 28.69
C HIS A 737 37.12 -28.54 29.06
N LYS A 738 37.78 -29.31 28.20
CA LYS A 738 38.32 -30.62 28.55
C LYS A 738 39.24 -30.41 29.75
N HIS A 739 38.79 -30.73 30.96
CA HIS A 739 39.63 -31.38 31.95
C HIS A 739 38.78 -32.20 32.93
N THR A 740 39.29 -33.40 33.13
CA THR A 740 38.84 -34.50 33.99
C THR A 740 38.72 -34.10 35.47
N SER A 741 37.61 -34.45 36.12
CA SER A 741 37.66 -35.08 37.44
C SER A 741 36.36 -35.84 37.74
N VAL A 742 36.58 -37.04 38.25
CA VAL A 742 35.65 -38.11 38.53
C VAL A 742 35.09 -37.97 39.96
N LEU A 743 33.83 -38.40 40.14
CA LEU A 743 33.12 -38.83 41.38
C LEU A 743 32.31 -37.84 42.25
N ASN A 744 31.06 -38.31 42.47
CA ASN A 744 30.10 -38.11 43.57
C ASN A 744 29.27 -36.81 43.56
N SER A 745 27.93 -36.81 43.67
CA SER A 745 27.01 -37.81 44.22
C SER A 745 25.59 -37.69 43.62
N ALA A 746 25.00 -38.85 43.34
CA ALA A 746 23.58 -39.02 43.08
C ALA A 746 22.72 -38.72 44.32
N HIS A 747 21.52 -38.14 44.12
CA HIS A 747 20.22 -38.66 44.55
C HIS A 747 19.16 -37.55 44.54
N LEU A 748 18.22 -37.58 43.58
CA LEU A 748 16.76 -37.63 43.83
C LEU A 748 15.98 -37.68 42.49
N GLY A 749 15.69 -38.91 42.08
CA GLY A 749 14.44 -39.36 41.44
C GLY A 749 13.89 -38.66 40.19
N SER A 750 14.20 -39.21 39.01
CA SER A 750 13.30 -39.19 37.85
C SER A 750 12.16 -40.21 38.01
N PRO A 751 11.00 -39.95 37.39
CA PRO A 751 10.38 -40.97 36.54
C PRO A 751 10.15 -40.44 35.12
N ALA A 752 10.84 -41.11 34.18
CA ALA A 752 10.49 -41.44 32.79
C ALA A 752 9.66 -40.47 31.92
N GLY A 753 10.29 -39.98 30.84
CA GLY A 753 9.60 -39.66 29.58
C GLY A 753 10.21 -38.55 28.73
N HIS A 754 11.04 -38.92 27.74
CA HIS A 754 11.50 -38.17 26.56
C HIS A 754 12.81 -37.36 26.64
N GLY A 755 13.82 -37.86 25.91
CA GLY A 755 14.86 -37.09 25.20
C GLY A 755 15.99 -36.46 26.03
N SER A 756 17.24 -36.88 25.80
CA SER A 756 18.45 -36.19 26.25
C SER A 756 18.70 -34.88 25.47
N GLY A 757 17.71 -33.99 25.42
CA GLY A 757 17.78 -32.68 24.78
C GLY A 757 18.14 -31.58 25.79
N ILE A 758 18.64 -30.44 25.28
CA ILE A 758 18.81 -29.21 26.08
C ILE A 758 17.41 -28.68 26.41
N ASP A 759 17.17 -28.31 27.68
CA ASP A 759 15.89 -27.76 28.11
C ASP A 759 15.79 -26.26 27.78
N ILE A 760 15.10 -25.95 26.69
CA ILE A 760 15.03 -24.61 26.09
C ILE A 760 14.04 -23.73 26.85
N VAL A 761 14.40 -22.46 27.09
CA VAL A 761 13.49 -21.45 27.63
C VAL A 761 12.57 -20.97 26.51
N MET A 762 11.29 -21.38 26.57
CA MET A 762 10.29 -21.07 25.54
C MET A 762 9.38 -19.89 25.90
N SER A 763 9.33 -19.45 27.16
CA SER A 763 8.53 -18.30 27.59
C SER A 763 9.31 -17.40 28.54
N LEU A 764 9.19 -16.09 28.35
CA LEU A 764 9.83 -15.06 29.16
C LEU A 764 8.79 -14.01 29.57
N SER A 765 8.78 -13.63 30.84
CA SER A 765 7.83 -12.62 31.34
C SER A 765 8.47 -11.76 32.42
N TRP A 766 8.41 -10.44 32.24
CA TRP A 766 8.85 -9.46 33.23
C TRP A 766 7.67 -9.05 34.12
N SER A 767 7.89 -9.05 35.43
CA SER A 767 6.88 -8.64 36.40
C SER A 767 7.47 -7.90 37.58
N VAL A 768 6.64 -7.11 38.27
CA VAL A 768 6.98 -6.54 39.58
C VAL A 768 6.01 -7.10 40.62
N ALA A 769 6.45 -8.13 41.32
CA ALA A 769 5.60 -9.00 42.13
C ALA A 769 6.36 -9.64 43.31
N PRO A 770 5.62 -10.08 44.36
CA PRO A 770 6.19 -10.85 45.47
C PRO A 770 6.36 -12.33 45.11
N LEU A 771 7.17 -13.04 45.90
CA LEU A 771 7.29 -14.50 45.90
C LEU A 771 6.67 -15.10 47.18
N ASP A 772 6.46 -16.41 47.19
CA ASP A 772 5.86 -17.12 48.34
C ASP A 772 6.65 -16.94 49.65
N LYS A 773 7.99 -17.00 49.54
CA LYS A 773 8.92 -16.83 50.67
C LYS A 773 9.46 -15.40 50.81
N ASP A 774 9.11 -14.52 49.88
CA ASP A 774 9.60 -13.14 49.83
C ASP A 774 8.44 -12.20 49.48
N SER A 775 7.84 -11.62 50.51
CA SER A 775 6.70 -10.70 50.38
C SER A 775 7.06 -9.33 49.78
N SER A 776 8.34 -9.05 49.51
CA SER A 776 8.76 -7.81 48.87
C SER A 776 8.42 -7.82 47.37
N ILE A 777 7.79 -6.76 46.90
CA ILE A 777 7.62 -6.54 45.46
C ILE A 777 8.96 -6.14 44.86
N SER A 778 9.46 -6.96 43.94
CA SER A 778 10.73 -6.72 43.24
C SER A 778 10.55 -6.99 41.75
N VAL A 779 11.47 -6.48 40.92
CA VAL A 779 11.51 -6.81 39.49
C VAL A 779 11.94 -8.27 39.34
N ARG A 780 11.11 -9.09 38.70
CA ARG A 780 11.34 -10.52 38.48
C ARG A 780 11.26 -10.86 36.99
N LEU A 781 12.17 -11.70 36.53
CA LEU A 781 12.08 -12.39 35.24
C LEU A 781 11.65 -13.83 35.49
N VAL A 782 10.52 -14.22 34.93
CA VAL A 782 10.05 -15.62 34.92
C VAL A 782 10.45 -16.25 33.59
N ALA A 783 11.31 -17.27 33.64
CA ALA A 783 11.80 -18.01 32.48
C ALA A 783 11.21 -19.43 32.47
N GLY A 784 10.19 -19.66 31.65
CA GLY A 784 9.52 -20.95 31.49
C GLY A 784 10.23 -21.85 30.48
N GLN A 785 10.52 -23.08 30.89
CA GLN A 785 11.28 -24.06 30.12
C GLN A 785 10.38 -25.11 29.47
N GLN A 786 10.85 -25.72 28.39
CA GLN A 786 10.16 -26.76 27.64
C GLN A 786 9.72 -27.95 28.53
N SER A 787 10.54 -28.32 29.52
CA SER A 787 10.25 -29.38 30.50
C SER A 787 9.05 -29.12 31.42
N GLY A 788 8.55 -27.88 31.51
CA GLY A 788 7.53 -27.45 32.47
C GLY A 788 8.11 -26.95 33.81
N HIS A 789 9.43 -26.81 33.89
CA HIS A 789 10.11 -26.06 34.95
C HIS A 789 10.19 -24.58 34.60
N ALA A 790 10.28 -23.72 35.62
CA ALA A 790 10.57 -22.30 35.42
C ALA A 790 11.59 -21.80 36.45
N GLU A 791 12.41 -20.85 36.03
CA GLU A 791 13.38 -20.16 36.87
C GLU A 791 12.94 -18.71 37.05
N VAL A 792 12.94 -18.23 38.30
CA VAL A 792 12.57 -16.86 38.63
C VAL A 792 13.81 -16.10 39.10
N TYR A 793 14.24 -15.15 38.29
CA TYR A 793 15.39 -14.29 38.58
C TYR A 793 14.93 -12.99 39.22
N THR A 794 15.67 -12.53 40.23
CA THR A 794 15.33 -11.33 40.99
C THR A 794 16.34 -10.24 40.74
N LEU A 795 15.86 -9.07 40.30
CA LEU A 795 16.71 -7.92 40.03
C LEU A 795 16.65 -6.96 41.22
N VAL A 796 17.82 -6.45 41.62
CA VAL A 796 17.98 -5.49 42.71
C VAL A 796 18.79 -4.30 42.23
N HIS A 797 18.41 -3.12 42.70
CA HIS A 797 19.08 -1.86 42.39
C HIS A 797 20.34 -1.71 43.26
N SER A 798 21.52 -1.56 42.63
CA SER A 798 22.78 -1.31 43.35
C SER A 798 22.81 0.14 43.83
N GLY A 799 22.60 0.40 45.12
CA GLY A 799 22.31 1.73 45.68
C GLY A 799 23.28 2.90 45.40
N ASN A 800 24.41 2.71 44.71
CA ASN A 800 25.40 3.75 44.42
C ASN A 800 25.65 4.01 42.91
N SER A 801 25.02 3.26 42.02
CA SER A 801 25.06 3.46 40.56
C SER A 801 23.70 3.15 39.97
N SER A 802 23.36 3.71 38.81
CA SER A 802 22.13 3.35 38.07
C SER A 802 22.19 1.93 37.47
N SER A 803 22.87 0.99 38.15
CA SER A 803 23.13 -0.37 37.68
C SER A 803 22.27 -1.38 38.42
N TRP A 804 21.70 -2.30 37.65
CA TRP A 804 20.92 -3.42 38.15
C TRP A 804 21.72 -4.71 38.06
N THR A 805 21.50 -5.61 39.03
CA THR A 805 22.11 -6.93 39.04
C THR A 805 21.08 -7.97 39.46
N ILE A 806 21.27 -9.20 39.00
CA ILE A 806 20.53 -10.35 39.50
C ILE A 806 21.12 -10.77 40.84
N VAL A 807 20.27 -11.01 41.84
CA VAL A 807 20.67 -11.40 43.19
C VAL A 807 20.27 -12.84 43.47
N GLY A 808 21.24 -13.61 43.98
CA GLY A 808 21.06 -15.01 44.39
C GLY A 808 20.91 -15.98 43.22
N GLU A 809 20.73 -17.26 43.57
CA GLU A 809 20.36 -18.31 42.61
C GLU A 809 18.90 -18.15 42.17
N PRO A 810 18.54 -18.53 40.93
CA PRO A 810 17.16 -18.48 40.47
C PRO A 810 16.25 -19.35 41.34
N VAL A 811 15.08 -18.83 41.66
CA VAL A 811 14.08 -19.57 42.45
C VAL A 811 13.27 -20.46 41.51
N ALA A 812 13.20 -21.75 41.82
CA ALA A 812 12.43 -22.70 41.01
C ALA A 812 10.92 -22.46 41.15
N ALA A 813 10.23 -22.39 40.02
CA ALA A 813 8.78 -22.39 39.89
C ALA A 813 8.33 -23.54 38.97
N LYS A 814 7.02 -23.78 38.91
CA LYS A 814 6.42 -24.81 38.05
C LYS A 814 5.46 -24.15 37.06
N VAL A 815 5.68 -24.39 35.78
CA VAL A 815 4.80 -23.97 34.67
C VAL A 815 4.22 -25.21 33.98
N MET A 816 3.57 -25.01 32.84
CA MET A 816 3.13 -26.10 31.98
C MET A 816 4.27 -26.51 31.03
N PRO A 817 4.41 -27.81 30.68
CA PRO A 817 5.34 -28.25 29.63
C PRO A 817 5.04 -27.57 28.30
N GLU A 818 6.08 -27.35 27.50
CA GLU A 818 6.02 -26.63 26.23
C GLU A 818 5.26 -25.30 26.37
N PRO A 819 5.72 -24.37 27.24
CA PRO A 819 5.04 -23.11 27.47
C PRO A 819 5.04 -22.26 26.19
N ILE A 820 3.93 -21.56 25.94
CA ILE A 820 3.81 -20.65 24.79
C ILE A 820 4.59 -19.37 25.10
N ALA A 821 5.28 -18.79 24.11
CA ALA A 821 6.15 -17.62 24.28
C ALA A 821 5.53 -16.50 25.13
N ASP A 822 4.36 -16.01 24.73
CA ASP A 822 3.60 -14.96 25.43
C ASP A 822 2.51 -15.51 26.37
N GLY A 823 2.64 -16.77 26.81
CA GLY A 823 1.64 -17.48 27.61
C GLY A 823 1.82 -17.41 29.13
N THR A 824 2.71 -16.53 29.62
CA THR A 824 3.04 -16.41 31.04
C THR A 824 2.67 -15.03 31.58
N PHE A 825 1.71 -14.99 32.51
CA PHE A 825 1.17 -13.77 33.10
C PHE A 825 1.31 -13.79 34.62
N VAL A 826 1.58 -12.65 35.22
CA VAL A 826 1.50 -12.47 36.69
C VAL A 826 0.38 -11.49 36.97
N LEU A 827 -0.60 -11.89 37.76
CA LEU A 827 -1.80 -11.10 38.07
C LEU A 827 -1.83 -10.73 39.54
N ASP A 828 -2.39 -9.58 39.88
CA ASP A 828 -2.69 -9.20 41.25
C ASP A 828 -3.79 -10.11 41.80
N GLY A 829 -3.60 -10.69 42.99
CA GLY A 829 -4.49 -11.71 43.53
C GLY A 829 -5.87 -11.20 43.94
N LYS A 830 -6.07 -9.88 44.07
CA LYS A 830 -7.34 -9.27 44.46
C LYS A 830 -8.07 -8.65 43.28
N THR A 831 -7.35 -7.87 42.49
CA THR A 831 -7.92 -7.15 41.35
C THR A 831 -7.89 -7.98 40.08
N GLY A 832 -6.88 -8.85 39.92
CA GLY A 832 -6.59 -9.55 38.67
C GLY A 832 -5.76 -8.72 37.68
N ALA A 833 -5.43 -7.47 37.99
CA ALA A 833 -4.65 -6.61 37.11
C ALA A 833 -3.25 -7.18 36.89
N GLN A 834 -2.72 -7.10 35.66
CA GLN A 834 -1.40 -7.64 35.37
C GLN A 834 -0.30 -6.91 36.17
N CYS A 835 0.59 -7.67 36.78
CA CYS A 835 1.78 -7.21 37.50
C CYS A 835 2.94 -6.93 36.55
N LYS A 836 2.69 -6.17 35.48
CA LYS A 836 3.69 -5.80 34.47
C LYS A 836 4.90 -5.09 35.11
N ALA A 837 6.05 -5.22 34.48
CA ALA A 837 7.23 -4.44 34.84
C ALA A 837 7.15 -3.03 34.22
N ASP A 838 6.20 -2.23 34.73
CA ASP A 838 5.90 -0.86 34.32
C ASP A 838 6.52 0.18 35.27
N ARG A 839 6.47 1.46 34.87
CA ARG A 839 7.07 2.55 35.65
C ARG A 839 6.42 2.73 37.02
N THR A 840 5.12 2.51 37.11
CA THR A 840 4.33 2.73 38.33
C THR A 840 4.67 1.70 39.40
N ARG A 841 4.70 0.41 39.04
CA ARG A 841 5.04 -0.70 39.95
C ARG A 841 6.52 -0.70 40.30
N LEU A 842 7.41 -0.34 39.37
CA LEU A 842 8.83 -0.15 39.68
C LEU A 842 9.01 0.94 40.75
N ALA A 843 8.33 2.08 40.62
CA ALA A 843 8.39 3.14 41.62
C ALA A 843 7.84 2.69 42.98
N ALA A 844 6.79 1.88 43.01
CA ALA A 844 6.25 1.30 44.24
C ALA A 844 7.24 0.33 44.91
N SER A 845 7.94 -0.48 44.11
CA SER A 845 8.99 -1.40 44.58
C SER A 845 10.16 -0.65 45.21
N LEU A 846 10.66 0.40 44.56
CA LEU A 846 11.76 1.22 45.08
C LEU A 846 11.40 1.98 46.37
N LYS A 847 10.13 2.39 46.54
CA LYS A 847 9.65 3.07 47.75
C LYS A 847 9.33 2.11 48.91
N GLY A 848 9.31 0.79 48.67
CA GLY A 848 8.91 -0.20 49.66
C GLY A 848 7.45 -0.10 50.10
N THR A 849 6.57 0.52 49.29
CA THR A 849 5.16 0.79 49.62
C THR A 849 4.24 -0.41 49.35
N SER A 850 4.66 -1.64 49.66
CA SER A 850 3.81 -2.81 49.47
C SER A 850 2.65 -2.81 50.47
N THR A 851 1.44 -3.07 49.98
CA THR A 851 0.28 -3.32 50.84
C THR A 851 0.53 -4.60 51.63
N PRO A 852 0.48 -4.60 52.97
CA PRO A 852 0.66 -5.82 53.76
C PRO A 852 -0.38 -6.86 53.34
N GLY A 853 0.08 -8.05 52.92
CA GLY A 853 -0.80 -9.15 52.46
C GLY A 853 -1.15 -9.15 50.96
N SER A 854 -0.51 -8.33 50.13
CA SER A 854 -0.69 -8.38 48.66
C SER A 854 -0.20 -9.72 48.11
N GLN A 855 -1.10 -10.51 47.53
CA GLN A 855 -0.78 -11.75 46.84
C GLN A 855 -0.78 -11.53 45.32
N CYS A 856 -0.04 -12.35 44.58
CA CYS A 856 -0.16 -12.43 43.12
C CYS A 856 -0.45 -13.85 42.65
N VAL A 857 -0.85 -14.02 41.40
CA VAL A 857 -1.11 -15.30 40.76
C VAL A 857 -0.30 -15.37 39.47
N LEU A 858 0.56 -16.39 39.36
CA LEU A 858 1.17 -16.76 38.10
C LEU A 858 0.17 -17.60 37.31
N VAL A 859 -0.08 -17.21 36.07
CA VAL A 859 -0.83 -17.98 35.07
C VAL A 859 0.16 -18.40 33.99
N ALA A 860 0.33 -19.69 33.78
CA ALA A 860 1.25 -20.23 32.79
C ALA A 860 0.53 -21.21 31.87
N VAL A 861 0.58 -20.94 30.57
CA VAL A 861 -0.05 -21.74 29.52
C VAL A 861 1.01 -22.46 28.70
N GLY A 862 0.79 -23.75 28.48
CA GLY A 862 1.60 -24.57 27.57
C GLY A 862 0.74 -25.24 26.51
N ALA A 863 1.39 -25.97 25.61
CA ALA A 863 0.76 -26.54 24.42
C ALA A 863 -0.45 -27.46 24.72
N LYS A 864 -0.51 -28.04 25.93
CA LYS A 864 -1.53 -29.02 26.35
C LYS A 864 -2.25 -28.67 27.65
N GLY A 865 -2.14 -27.45 28.15
CA GLY A 865 -2.91 -27.04 29.33
C GLY A 865 -2.47 -25.71 29.92
N ALA A 866 -3.13 -25.32 31.01
CA ALA A 866 -2.80 -24.12 31.78
C ALA A 866 -2.70 -24.44 33.28
N ARG A 867 -1.89 -23.67 33.99
CA ARG A 867 -1.67 -23.79 35.43
C ARG A 867 -1.68 -22.41 36.08
N THR A 868 -2.23 -22.33 37.29
CA THR A 868 -2.08 -21.16 38.15
C THR A 868 -1.41 -21.49 39.48
N SER A 869 -0.59 -20.57 40.00
CA SER A 869 0.05 -20.68 41.32
C SER A 869 0.09 -19.33 42.06
N VAL A 870 -0.09 -19.38 43.38
CA VAL A 870 0.02 -18.18 44.24
C VAL A 870 1.47 -17.72 44.31
N ASN A 871 1.70 -16.41 44.34
CA ASN A 871 2.98 -15.76 44.57
C ASN A 871 4.13 -16.32 43.71
N ILE A 872 3.83 -16.63 42.44
CA ILE A 872 4.74 -17.22 41.44
C ILE A 872 5.23 -18.63 41.81
N THR A 873 5.94 -18.77 42.92
CA THR A 873 6.60 -19.99 43.42
C THR A 873 5.78 -20.77 44.45
N GLY A 874 4.61 -20.28 44.84
CA GLY A 874 3.77 -20.85 45.89
C GLY A 874 2.93 -22.05 45.41
N GLN A 875 1.91 -22.39 46.21
CA GLN A 875 1.05 -23.53 45.94
C GLN A 875 0.20 -23.32 44.67
N LYS A 876 -0.07 -24.43 43.97
CA LYS A 876 -0.97 -24.49 42.81
C LYS A 876 -2.40 -24.14 43.23
N THR A 877 -3.04 -23.21 42.52
CA THR A 877 -4.45 -22.82 42.70
C THR A 877 -5.37 -23.52 41.71
N GLY A 878 -4.97 -23.62 40.44
CA GLY A 878 -5.75 -24.22 39.36
C GLY A 878 -4.86 -24.95 38.37
N LYS A 879 -5.43 -25.94 37.67
CA LYS A 879 -4.76 -26.61 36.54
C LYS A 879 -5.81 -27.24 35.63
N VAL A 880 -5.66 -27.03 34.33
CA VAL A 880 -6.45 -27.68 33.28
C VAL A 880 -5.51 -28.34 32.28
N GLU A 881 -5.91 -29.51 31.77
CA GLU A 881 -5.21 -30.22 30.70
C GLU A 881 -6.14 -30.40 29.51
N TRP A 882 -5.59 -30.25 28.32
CA TRP A 882 -6.30 -30.30 27.06
C TRP A 882 -5.97 -31.57 26.30
N GLY A 883 -7.02 -32.28 25.87
CA GLY A 883 -6.88 -33.44 24.97
C GLY A 883 -6.76 -33.02 23.50
N ASN A 884 -6.38 -33.97 22.64
CA ASN A 884 -6.15 -33.73 21.20
C ASN A 884 -7.39 -33.20 20.43
N LYS A 885 -8.58 -33.24 21.02
CA LYS A 885 -9.83 -32.78 20.38
C LYS A 885 -9.88 -31.26 20.20
N ILE A 886 -9.20 -30.47 21.05
CA ILE A 886 -9.29 -29.00 20.97
C ILE A 886 -8.43 -28.39 19.85
N GLY A 887 -7.46 -29.15 19.33
CA GLY A 887 -6.46 -28.67 18.37
C GLY A 887 -5.15 -28.26 19.02
N SER A 888 -4.30 -27.57 18.25
CA SER A 888 -3.07 -26.93 18.75
C SER A 888 -3.38 -25.55 19.30
N VAL A 889 -2.77 -25.20 20.44
CA VAL A 889 -2.91 -23.89 21.05
C VAL A 889 -2.01 -22.90 20.31
N GLN A 890 -2.59 -21.83 19.80
CA GLN A 890 -1.90 -20.81 19.00
C GLN A 890 -1.54 -19.56 19.81
N GLY A 891 -2.30 -19.29 20.88
CA GLY A 891 -2.10 -18.10 21.70
C GLY A 891 -2.88 -18.16 23.00
N ALA A 892 -2.44 -17.39 23.99
CA ALA A 892 -3.08 -17.23 25.28
C ALA A 892 -3.11 -15.75 25.64
N PHE A 893 -4.23 -15.29 26.20
CA PHE A 893 -4.45 -13.87 26.47
C PHE A 893 -5.27 -13.70 27.76
N ILE A 894 -5.04 -12.60 28.46
CA ILE A 894 -5.89 -12.18 29.57
C ILE A 894 -6.83 -11.11 29.02
N VAL A 895 -8.12 -11.42 28.97
CA VAL A 895 -9.15 -10.51 28.47
C VAL A 895 -9.91 -9.93 29.66
N GLU A 896 -10.09 -8.61 29.62
CA GLU A 896 -10.78 -7.80 30.61
C GLU A 896 -12.07 -7.23 30.03
N HIS A 897 -13.16 -7.40 30.77
CA HIS A 897 -14.45 -6.79 30.49
C HIS A 897 -15.10 -6.43 31.83
N THR A 898 -15.61 -5.19 31.95
CA THR A 898 -16.28 -4.68 33.17
C THR A 898 -15.51 -4.99 34.47
N ASP A 899 -14.19 -4.78 34.48
CA ASP A 899 -13.26 -5.09 35.59
C ASP A 899 -13.07 -6.59 35.93
N SER A 900 -13.84 -7.48 35.30
CA SER A 900 -13.62 -8.94 35.32
C SER A 900 -12.57 -9.37 34.30
N ARG A 901 -11.83 -10.44 34.61
CA ARG A 901 -10.73 -10.97 33.82
C ARG A 901 -10.83 -12.49 33.65
N ALA A 902 -10.64 -12.95 32.43
CA ALA A 902 -10.63 -14.37 32.09
C ALA A 902 -9.40 -14.74 31.27
N LEU A 903 -9.00 -16.01 31.35
CA LEU A 903 -7.97 -16.57 30.48
C LEU A 903 -8.63 -17.03 29.18
N VAL A 904 -8.15 -16.48 28.07
CA VAL A 904 -8.64 -16.78 26.73
C VAL A 904 -7.58 -17.53 25.94
N ILE A 905 -7.96 -18.69 25.40
CA ILE A 905 -7.07 -19.60 24.67
C ILE A 905 -7.54 -19.72 23.23
N GLN A 906 -6.68 -19.34 22.29
CA GLN A 906 -6.91 -19.51 20.86
C GLN A 906 -6.38 -20.87 20.40
N THR A 907 -7.18 -21.61 19.63
CA THR A 907 -6.73 -22.83 18.96
C THR A 907 -6.72 -22.73 17.44
N ASP A 908 -5.98 -23.61 16.78
CA ASP A 908 -5.91 -23.76 15.32
C ASP A 908 -7.23 -24.19 14.67
N LYS A 909 -8.23 -24.59 15.46
CA LYS A 909 -9.59 -24.92 15.01
C LYS A 909 -10.53 -23.71 15.00
N HIS A 910 -10.00 -22.49 15.13
CA HIS A 910 -10.76 -21.23 15.22
C HIS A 910 -11.73 -21.20 16.40
N ASN A 911 -11.38 -21.92 17.47
CA ASN A 911 -12.10 -21.88 18.73
C ASN A 911 -11.34 -21.04 19.73
N VAL A 912 -12.10 -20.27 20.50
CA VAL A 912 -11.60 -19.47 21.61
C VAL A 912 -12.18 -20.04 22.87
N MET A 913 -11.35 -20.68 23.68
CA MET A 913 -11.77 -21.28 24.94
C MET A 913 -11.56 -20.29 26.07
N VAL A 914 -12.59 -20.06 26.88
CA VAL A 914 -12.58 -19.10 27.97
C VAL A 914 -12.53 -19.85 29.31
N TYR A 915 -11.63 -19.42 30.19
CA TYR A 915 -11.39 -20.04 31.50
C TYR A 915 -11.45 -19.00 32.63
N SER A 916 -12.03 -19.40 33.77
CA SER A 916 -12.05 -18.59 34.97
C SER A 916 -10.66 -18.42 35.56
N LEU A 917 -10.43 -17.31 36.24
CA LEU A 917 -9.19 -17.03 36.95
C LEU A 917 -9.47 -16.81 38.44
N PRO A 918 -8.62 -17.30 39.36
CA PRO A 918 -7.44 -18.14 39.13
C PRO A 918 -7.76 -19.64 38.99
N HIS A 919 -9.02 -20.07 39.10
CA HIS A 919 -9.41 -21.47 39.28
C HIS A 919 -9.32 -22.35 38.02
N LEU A 920 -9.27 -21.76 36.82
CA LEU A 920 -9.21 -22.44 35.52
C LEU A 920 -10.42 -23.36 35.24
N GLU A 921 -11.61 -22.96 35.70
CA GLU A 921 -12.86 -23.61 35.29
C GLU A 921 -13.17 -23.22 33.85
N HIS A 922 -13.53 -24.18 33.01
CA HIS A 922 -13.99 -23.88 31.66
C HIS A 922 -15.32 -23.12 31.76
N ILE A 923 -15.35 -21.92 31.17
CA ILE A 923 -16.55 -21.09 31.13
C ILE A 923 -17.30 -21.45 29.85
N HIS A 924 -16.80 -21.01 28.68
CA HIS A 924 -17.43 -21.21 27.37
C HIS A 924 -16.40 -21.47 26.28
N THR A 925 -16.86 -21.91 25.10
CA THR A 925 -16.06 -21.98 23.88
C THR A 925 -16.74 -21.14 22.80
N VAL A 926 -16.08 -20.07 22.37
CA VAL A 926 -16.57 -19.16 21.35
C VAL A 926 -16.01 -19.57 20.01
N GLN A 927 -16.89 -19.84 19.05
CA GLN A 927 -16.48 -20.09 17.67
C GLN A 927 -16.19 -18.75 17.00
N LEU A 928 -14.96 -18.56 16.52
CA LEU A 928 -14.64 -17.39 15.72
C LEU A 928 -15.21 -17.57 14.31
N PRO A 929 -15.64 -16.48 13.65
CA PRO A 929 -15.82 -16.49 12.21
C PRO A 929 -14.53 -16.98 11.57
N PHE A 930 -14.60 -17.85 10.55
CA PHE A 930 -13.41 -18.36 9.88
C PHE A 930 -12.72 -17.22 9.14
N ILE A 931 -11.74 -16.60 9.80
CA ILE A 931 -11.04 -15.41 9.30
C ILE A 931 -9.57 -15.75 8.95
N SER A 932 -8.91 -16.56 9.78
CA SER A 932 -7.53 -16.98 9.56
C SER A 932 -7.09 -18.14 10.45
N SER A 933 -6.20 -18.98 9.93
CA SER A 933 -5.48 -20.04 10.67
C SER A 933 -4.22 -19.54 11.38
N LEU A 934 -3.88 -18.25 11.24
CA LEU A 934 -2.75 -17.62 11.92
C LEU A 934 -3.13 -17.16 13.34
N PRO A 935 -2.16 -17.05 14.26
CA PRO A 935 -2.38 -16.47 15.59
C PRO A 935 -2.99 -15.06 15.49
N LEU A 936 -3.98 -14.78 16.34
CA LEU A 936 -4.56 -13.45 16.47
C LEU A 936 -3.64 -12.56 17.29
N SER A 937 -3.62 -11.27 16.97
CA SER A 937 -3.12 -10.27 17.92
C SER A 937 -4.31 -9.71 18.70
N ILE A 938 -4.41 -10.04 19.99
CA ILE A 938 -5.54 -9.68 20.84
C ILE A 938 -5.07 -8.69 21.90
N ASP A 939 -5.84 -7.62 22.11
CA ASP A 939 -5.61 -6.70 23.21
C ASP A 939 -6.33 -7.13 24.49
N GLU A 940 -6.02 -6.48 25.60
CA GLU A 940 -6.63 -6.77 26.91
C GLU A 940 -8.14 -6.53 26.96
N SER A 941 -8.76 -5.84 26.00
CA SER A 941 -10.22 -5.64 25.96
C SER A 941 -10.96 -6.71 25.15
N GLY A 942 -10.24 -7.65 24.55
CA GLY A 942 -10.82 -8.68 23.68
C GLY A 942 -11.04 -8.23 22.23
N ASP A 943 -10.49 -7.08 21.84
CA ASP A 943 -10.40 -6.68 20.44
C ASP A 943 -9.16 -7.31 19.80
N PHE A 944 -9.24 -7.65 18.51
CA PHE A 944 -8.18 -8.40 17.86
C PHE A 944 -7.96 -8.04 16.40
N ILE A 945 -6.75 -8.34 15.90
CA ILE A 945 -6.42 -8.40 14.48
C ILE A 945 -6.22 -9.85 14.06
N ALA A 946 -6.99 -10.26 13.04
CA ALA A 946 -6.86 -11.54 12.37
C ALA A 946 -6.18 -11.34 11.01
N TRP A 947 -5.00 -11.95 10.84
CA TRP A 947 -4.17 -11.81 9.64
C TRP A 947 -4.51 -12.86 8.59
N THR A 948 -4.80 -12.50 7.35
CA THR A 948 -5.02 -13.50 6.29
C THR A 948 -3.81 -13.58 5.36
N LEU A 949 -3.21 -14.76 5.25
CA LEU A 949 -2.06 -15.01 4.38
C LEU A 949 -2.46 -14.95 2.90
N SER A 950 -1.59 -14.38 2.06
CA SER A 950 -1.76 -14.44 0.60
C SER A 950 -1.58 -15.86 0.08
N LEU A 951 -2.58 -16.39 -0.62
CA LEU A 951 -2.47 -17.69 -1.28
C LEU A 951 -1.55 -17.64 -2.51
N GLN A 952 -1.48 -16.49 -3.17
CA GLN A 952 -0.62 -16.25 -4.33
C GLN A 952 0.86 -16.14 -3.91
N ALA A 953 1.12 -15.52 -2.75
CA ALA A 953 2.47 -15.25 -2.27
C ALA A 953 2.88 -16.12 -1.07
N ARG A 954 2.39 -17.37 -0.96
CA ARG A 954 2.66 -18.25 0.21
C ARG A 954 4.15 -18.41 0.52
N SER A 955 5.00 -18.49 -0.52
CA SER A 955 6.46 -18.62 -0.36
C SER A 955 7.10 -17.41 0.31
N THR A 956 6.45 -16.24 0.25
CA THR A 956 6.96 -14.98 0.81
C THR A 956 6.49 -14.71 2.24
N GLY A 957 5.43 -15.39 2.68
CA GLY A 957 4.83 -15.16 4.02
C GLY A 957 4.04 -13.86 4.15
N VAL A 958 3.73 -13.17 3.05
CA VAL A 958 3.04 -11.86 3.06
C VAL A 958 1.53 -12.02 3.25
N MET A 959 0.94 -11.13 4.06
CA MET A 959 -0.49 -11.05 4.31
C MET A 959 -1.21 -10.34 3.17
N GLN A 960 -2.40 -10.81 2.80
CA GLN A 960 -3.28 -10.16 1.81
C GLN A 960 -4.33 -9.25 2.47
N SER A 961 -4.65 -9.47 3.74
CA SER A 961 -5.58 -8.62 4.49
C SER A 961 -5.42 -8.78 5.99
N ALA A 962 -5.97 -7.82 6.73
CA ALA A 962 -6.10 -7.85 8.18
C ALA A 962 -7.54 -7.50 8.58
N THR A 963 -8.17 -8.34 9.40
CA THR A 963 -9.53 -8.10 9.90
C THR A 963 -9.46 -7.66 11.35
N TYR A 964 -9.94 -6.45 11.61
CA TYR A 964 -10.17 -5.97 12.96
C TYR A 964 -11.50 -6.51 13.48
N GLY A 965 -11.44 -7.25 14.58
CA GLY A 965 -12.58 -7.91 15.21
C GLY A 965 -12.61 -7.68 16.72
N THR A 966 -13.64 -8.22 17.35
CA THR A 966 -13.84 -8.16 18.80
C THR A 966 -14.57 -9.39 19.30
N PHE A 967 -14.31 -9.77 20.55
CA PHE A 967 -15.11 -10.76 21.28
C PHE A 967 -16.42 -10.19 21.81
N PHE A 968 -16.56 -8.86 21.87
CA PHE A 968 -17.71 -8.16 22.46
C PHE A 968 -18.37 -7.22 21.44
N ASP A 969 -18.96 -7.78 20.37
CA ASP A 969 -19.59 -7.01 19.29
C ASP A 969 -20.98 -6.47 19.68
N VAL A 970 -20.96 -5.53 20.62
CA VAL A 970 -22.13 -4.85 21.17
C VAL A 970 -21.90 -3.34 21.09
N ARG A 971 -22.84 -2.60 20.47
CA ARG A 971 -22.80 -1.12 20.32
C ARG A 971 -21.52 -0.59 19.64
N ARG A 972 -20.95 -1.36 18.70
CA ARG A 972 -19.77 -0.98 17.90
C ARG A 972 -20.19 -0.27 16.61
N ALA A 973 -19.46 0.77 16.20
CA ALA A 973 -19.70 1.54 14.97
C ALA A 973 -18.46 1.56 14.06
N TYR A 974 -18.38 0.58 13.16
CA TYR A 974 -17.26 0.41 12.22
C TYR A 974 -17.70 0.29 10.76
N THR A 975 -18.96 0.67 10.48
CA THR A 975 -19.56 0.63 9.14
C THR A 975 -18.72 1.41 8.14
N VAL A 976 -18.77 0.97 6.88
CA VAL A 976 -18.11 1.66 5.77
C VAL A 976 -18.82 2.99 5.55
N PRO A 977 -18.09 4.12 5.48
CA PRO A 977 -18.71 5.41 5.27
C PRO A 977 -19.41 5.48 3.90
N ASP A 978 -20.47 6.26 3.83
CA ASP A 978 -21.06 6.68 2.56
C ASP A 978 -20.21 7.81 1.98
N ILE A 979 -20.04 7.83 0.65
CA ILE A 979 -19.18 8.82 -0.01
C ILE A 979 -20.03 9.71 -0.91
N ASP A 980 -19.86 11.02 -0.78
CA ASP A 980 -20.26 11.97 -1.81
C ASP A 980 -19.06 12.23 -2.72
N PHE A 981 -19.05 11.63 -3.91
CA PHE A 981 -17.99 11.85 -4.89
C PHE A 981 -18.09 13.22 -5.56
N THR A 982 -19.23 13.91 -5.46
CA THR A 982 -19.48 15.19 -6.13
C THR A 982 -19.03 16.42 -5.33
N ALA A 983 -18.80 16.26 -4.02
CA ALA A 983 -18.48 17.34 -3.06
C ALA A 983 -17.17 18.11 -3.34
N ALA A 984 -16.35 17.66 -4.29
CA ALA A 984 -15.11 18.32 -4.72
C ALA A 984 -14.99 18.42 -6.25
N ARG A 985 -16.11 18.32 -6.98
CA ARG A 985 -16.08 18.38 -8.45
C ARG A 985 -15.69 19.78 -8.92
N GLY A 986 -14.43 19.93 -9.34
CA GLY A 986 -13.93 21.14 -9.98
C GLY A 986 -14.51 21.36 -11.39
N THR A 987 -14.25 22.54 -11.94
CA THR A 987 -14.54 22.86 -13.35
C THR A 987 -13.45 22.30 -14.24
N ILE A 988 -13.84 21.59 -15.31
CA ILE A 988 -12.89 21.09 -16.31
C ILE A 988 -12.25 22.30 -17.01
N PRO A 989 -10.91 22.42 -17.02
CA PRO A 989 -10.25 23.48 -17.79
C PRO A 989 -10.63 23.44 -19.27
N PRO A 990 -10.69 24.58 -19.97
CA PRO A 990 -11.02 24.59 -21.40
C PRO A 990 -9.98 23.81 -22.22
N GLN A 991 -10.44 23.22 -23.34
CA GLN A 991 -9.57 22.51 -24.28
C GLN A 991 -8.45 23.42 -24.80
N PRO A 992 -7.17 23.02 -24.68
CA PRO A 992 -6.06 23.73 -25.29
C PRO A 992 -6.27 23.92 -26.79
N GLN A 993 -6.10 25.16 -27.26
CA GLN A 993 -6.27 25.53 -28.67
C GLN A 993 -5.00 25.25 -29.49
N PRO A 994 -5.12 25.04 -30.81
CA PRO A 994 -3.96 24.96 -31.70
C PRO A 994 -3.06 26.18 -31.58
N VAL A 995 -1.77 25.96 -31.74
CA VAL A 995 -0.75 27.01 -31.73
C VAL A 995 -0.01 26.99 -33.06
N PRO A 996 0.49 28.14 -33.55
CA PRO A 996 1.33 28.18 -34.73
C PRO A 996 2.77 27.74 -34.41
N LEU A 997 3.50 27.27 -35.43
CA LEU A 997 4.91 26.87 -35.33
C LEU A 997 5.84 28.03 -34.90
N GLY A 998 5.52 29.27 -35.32
CA GLY A 998 6.29 30.48 -35.04
C GLY A 998 5.41 31.70 -34.70
N PRO A 999 6.00 32.85 -34.36
CA PRO A 999 5.28 34.07 -34.05
C PRO A 999 4.36 34.50 -35.21
N THR A 1000 3.17 35.05 -34.89
CA THR A 1000 2.08 35.32 -35.85
C THR A 1000 2.29 36.56 -36.73
N SER A 1001 3.51 37.11 -36.80
CA SER A 1001 3.81 38.20 -37.72
C SER A 1001 4.07 37.63 -39.12
N ILE A 1002 3.06 37.77 -40.00
CA ILE A 1002 3.17 37.75 -41.47
C ILE A 1002 3.12 36.37 -42.19
N LEU A 1003 3.23 35.22 -41.52
CA LEU A 1003 3.02 33.89 -42.15
C LEU A 1003 1.74 33.17 -41.67
N GLY A 1004 0.60 33.82 -41.82
CA GLY A 1004 -0.70 33.21 -41.60
C GLY A 1004 -1.36 32.80 -42.92
N SER A 1005 -1.10 31.58 -43.45
CA SER A 1005 -1.97 31.04 -44.52
C SER A 1005 -1.87 29.53 -44.83
N TRP A 1006 -1.14 28.69 -44.07
CA TRP A 1006 -0.97 27.29 -44.48
C TRP A 1006 -1.92 26.32 -43.77
N PHE A 1007 -2.18 26.51 -42.48
CA PHE A 1007 -3.26 25.80 -41.78
C PHE A 1007 -4.29 26.82 -41.32
N THR A 1008 -5.56 26.55 -41.59
CA THR A 1008 -6.70 27.32 -41.06
C THR A 1008 -6.81 27.03 -39.56
N PHE A 1009 -5.86 27.52 -38.75
CA PHE A 1009 -5.76 27.30 -37.30
C PHE A 1009 -6.96 27.84 -36.49
N ASN A 1010 -7.95 28.45 -37.14
CA ASN A 1010 -9.10 29.12 -36.52
C ASN A 1010 -10.40 28.30 -36.49
N GLN A 1011 -10.43 27.06 -36.98
CA GLN A 1011 -11.65 26.22 -36.95
C GLN A 1011 -11.33 24.77 -36.54
N THR A 1012 -11.20 24.53 -35.24
CA THR A 1012 -11.26 23.17 -34.67
C THR A 1012 -12.65 22.89 -34.14
N LYS A 1013 -13.12 21.65 -34.27
CA LYS A 1013 -14.42 21.27 -33.69
C LYS A 1013 -14.42 21.34 -32.17
N THR A 1014 -15.56 21.73 -31.63
CA THR A 1014 -15.84 21.62 -30.20
C THR A 1014 -16.08 20.16 -29.81
N GLY A 1015 -15.97 19.85 -28.52
CA GLY A 1015 -16.28 18.53 -28.00
C GLY A 1015 -17.68 18.03 -28.35
N ASP A 1016 -18.68 18.92 -28.29
CA ASP A 1016 -20.06 18.61 -28.67
C ASP A 1016 -20.19 18.26 -30.16
N GLN A 1017 -19.48 19.00 -31.03
CA GLN A 1017 -19.46 18.73 -32.47
C GLN A 1017 -18.77 17.38 -32.79
N ILE A 1018 -17.73 17.03 -32.05
CA ILE A 1018 -17.10 15.69 -32.14
C ILE A 1018 -18.08 14.63 -31.68
N ASP A 1019 -18.77 14.85 -30.56
CA ASP A 1019 -19.75 13.89 -30.06
C ASP A 1019 -20.95 13.71 -31.01
N GLU A 1020 -21.40 14.75 -31.71
CA GLU A 1020 -22.41 14.64 -32.77
C GLU A 1020 -21.89 13.84 -33.98
N LEU A 1021 -20.66 14.12 -34.41
CA LEU A 1021 -19.99 13.39 -35.50
C LEU A 1021 -19.88 11.89 -35.19
N LEU A 1022 -19.45 11.56 -33.97
CA LEU A 1022 -19.26 10.19 -33.53
C LEU A 1022 -20.62 9.53 -33.24
N GLY A 1023 -21.56 10.20 -32.57
CA GLY A 1023 -22.86 9.64 -32.19
C GLY A 1023 -23.81 9.42 -33.37
N GLY A 1024 -23.55 10.10 -34.50
CA GLY A 1024 -24.34 10.06 -35.73
C GLY A 1024 -25.60 10.94 -35.69
N PRO A 1025 -26.31 11.11 -36.82
CA PRO A 1025 -27.43 12.05 -36.95
C PRO A 1025 -28.62 11.74 -36.03
N ASN A 1026 -28.72 10.50 -35.53
CA ASN A 1026 -29.77 10.04 -34.63
C ASN A 1026 -29.22 9.78 -33.22
N ARG A 1027 -28.33 10.65 -32.70
CA ARG A 1027 -27.81 10.57 -31.34
C ARG A 1027 -28.90 10.95 -30.32
N PRO A 1028 -29.39 10.03 -29.47
CA PRO A 1028 -30.44 10.32 -28.50
C PRO A 1028 -29.80 10.98 -27.27
N ILE A 1029 -29.82 12.31 -27.21
CA ILE A 1029 -29.33 13.04 -26.03
C ILE A 1029 -30.37 12.86 -24.91
N PRO A 1030 -29.99 12.32 -23.73
CA PRO A 1030 -30.91 12.22 -22.60
C PRO A 1030 -31.40 13.61 -22.17
N VAL A 1031 -32.72 13.78 -22.06
CA VAL A 1031 -33.32 15.04 -21.59
C VAL A 1031 -32.97 15.20 -20.11
N LYS A 1032 -32.21 16.24 -19.76
CA LYS A 1032 -31.98 16.60 -18.35
C LYS A 1032 -33.33 16.96 -17.72
N ALA A 1033 -33.73 16.26 -16.66
CA ALA A 1033 -34.94 16.62 -15.90
C ALA A 1033 -34.70 17.99 -15.24
N ASN A 1034 -35.32 19.04 -15.77
CA ASN A 1034 -35.33 20.34 -15.12
C ASN A 1034 -36.18 20.26 -13.84
N PRO A 1035 -35.66 20.58 -12.65
CA PRO A 1035 -36.53 20.87 -11.51
C PRO A 1035 -37.34 22.12 -11.89
N ALA A 1036 -38.67 21.99 -11.84
CA ALA A 1036 -39.60 22.97 -12.34
C ALA A 1036 -39.34 24.38 -11.78
N SER A 1037 -39.34 25.35 -12.68
CA SER A 1037 -39.28 26.78 -12.45
C SER A 1037 -40.43 27.26 -11.57
N SER A 1038 -40.14 27.77 -10.37
CA SER A 1038 -40.96 28.78 -9.71
C SER A 1038 -40.34 30.16 -9.94
N SER A 1039 -41.10 31.01 -10.63
CA SER A 1039 -40.72 32.37 -10.97
C SER A 1039 -40.93 33.34 -9.80
N LYS A 1040 -39.89 34.13 -9.48
CA LYS A 1040 -39.82 35.61 -9.37
C LYS A 1040 -39.18 36.20 -8.10
N ASP A 1041 -38.20 37.05 -8.41
CA ASP A 1041 -37.78 38.32 -7.82
C ASP A 1041 -37.08 38.38 -6.45
N GLY A 1042 -35.86 38.95 -6.46
CA GLY A 1042 -35.31 39.71 -5.33
C GLY A 1042 -33.85 39.48 -4.99
N THR A 1043 -32.98 40.33 -5.55
CA THR A 1043 -31.69 40.82 -4.99
C THR A 1043 -30.57 39.83 -4.65
N ALA A 1044 -29.45 40.02 -5.36
CA ALA A 1044 -28.15 39.45 -5.05
C ALA A 1044 -27.56 40.07 -3.77
N GLU A 1045 -27.12 39.23 -2.83
CA GLU A 1045 -26.05 39.54 -1.89
C GLU A 1045 -25.35 38.25 -1.41
N ALA A 1046 -24.04 38.39 -1.19
CA ALA A 1046 -23.08 37.32 -0.97
C ALA A 1046 -23.32 36.50 0.31
N GLY A 1047 -23.01 35.21 0.28
CA GLY A 1047 -22.92 34.39 1.48
C GLY A 1047 -22.43 32.97 1.23
N ALA A 1048 -21.20 32.67 1.64
CA ALA A 1048 -20.59 31.33 1.67
C ALA A 1048 -21.29 30.32 2.63
N GLY A 1049 -22.48 30.66 3.16
CA GLY A 1049 -23.30 29.82 4.04
C GLY A 1049 -24.40 29.01 3.33
N ALA A 1050 -24.70 29.28 2.06
CA ALA A 1050 -25.81 28.61 1.34
C ALA A 1050 -25.47 27.16 0.90
N SER A 1051 -24.18 26.85 0.72
CA SER A 1051 -23.72 25.50 0.35
C SER A 1051 -23.92 24.49 1.51
N PHE A 1052 -23.74 24.93 2.76
CA PHE A 1052 -23.86 24.06 3.94
C PHE A 1052 -25.30 23.60 4.19
N VAL A 1053 -26.28 24.50 4.02
CA VAL A 1053 -27.71 24.18 4.20
C VAL A 1053 -28.24 23.32 3.05
N ALA A 1054 -27.75 23.54 1.81
CA ALA A 1054 -28.11 22.73 0.65
C ALA A 1054 -27.57 21.28 0.77
N GLY A 1055 -26.35 21.09 1.28
CA GLY A 1055 -25.79 19.77 1.55
C GLY A 1055 -26.56 19.02 2.63
N ALA A 1056 -26.88 19.67 3.75
CA ALA A 1056 -27.68 19.07 4.81
C ALA A 1056 -29.10 18.70 4.35
N ALA A 1057 -29.75 19.54 3.53
CA ALA A 1057 -31.06 19.26 2.96
C ALA A 1057 -31.03 18.12 1.92
N ALA A 1058 -29.98 18.03 1.10
CA ALA A 1058 -29.78 16.95 0.14
C ALA A 1058 -29.54 15.59 0.84
N VAL A 1059 -28.75 15.60 1.93
CA VAL A 1059 -28.55 14.42 2.79
C VAL A 1059 -29.88 14.01 3.44
N GLN A 1060 -30.65 14.96 3.97
CA GLN A 1060 -31.95 14.66 4.60
C GLN A 1060 -33.02 14.17 3.61
N ALA A 1061 -33.05 14.73 2.40
CA ALA A 1061 -33.93 14.28 1.32
C ALA A 1061 -33.56 12.87 0.83
N ASN A 1062 -32.27 12.57 0.69
CA ASN A 1062 -31.79 11.23 0.33
C ASN A 1062 -31.99 10.20 1.44
N ILE A 1063 -31.91 10.60 2.72
CA ILE A 1063 -32.30 9.75 3.86
C ILE A 1063 -33.77 9.36 3.74
N TYR A 1064 -34.67 10.31 3.45
CA TYR A 1064 -36.09 10.04 3.26
C TYR A 1064 -36.35 9.09 2.08
N ASN A 1065 -35.63 9.29 0.96
CA ASN A 1065 -35.72 8.44 -0.22
C ASN A 1065 -35.20 7.02 0.05
N ARG A 1066 -34.11 6.85 0.82
CA ARG A 1066 -33.60 5.53 1.23
C ARG A 1066 -34.56 4.81 2.18
N PHE A 1067 -35.17 5.53 3.12
CA PHE A 1067 -36.20 4.94 3.99
C PHE A 1067 -37.42 4.50 3.18
N ALA A 1068 -37.87 5.32 2.24
CA ALA A 1068 -38.99 5.01 1.36
C ALA A 1068 -38.67 3.82 0.44
N SER A 1069 -37.47 3.76 -0.15
CA SER A 1069 -37.06 2.65 -1.02
C SER A 1069 -36.91 1.35 -0.24
N ALA A 1070 -36.27 1.39 0.93
CA ALA A 1070 -36.11 0.21 1.79
C ALA A 1070 -37.45 -0.29 2.35
N MET A 1071 -38.40 0.61 2.64
CA MET A 1071 -39.77 0.22 3.00
C MET A 1071 -40.52 -0.41 1.83
N ASN A 1072 -40.40 0.14 0.63
CA ASN A 1072 -41.04 -0.43 -0.57
C ASN A 1072 -40.45 -1.79 -0.92
N GLU A 1073 -39.13 -1.95 -0.84
CA GLU A 1073 -38.44 -3.22 -1.11
C GLU A 1073 -38.82 -4.28 -0.06
N ARG A 1074 -38.91 -3.89 1.23
CA ARG A 1074 -39.41 -4.78 2.28
C ARG A 1074 -40.90 -5.10 2.12
N GLY A 1075 -41.70 -4.16 1.63
CA GLY A 1075 -43.12 -4.35 1.31
C GLY A 1075 -43.32 -5.32 0.14
N GLN A 1076 -42.49 -5.22 -0.91
CA GLN A 1076 -42.47 -6.18 -2.02
C GLN A 1076 -42.03 -7.57 -1.56
N LEU A 1077 -40.96 -7.67 -0.76
CA LEU A 1077 -40.51 -8.96 -0.20
C LEU A 1077 -41.54 -9.60 0.74
N LEU A 1078 -42.29 -8.81 1.50
CA LEU A 1078 -43.42 -9.28 2.31
C LEU A 1078 -44.60 -9.73 1.44
N GLY A 1079 -44.87 -9.03 0.35
CA GLY A 1079 -45.85 -9.43 -0.67
C GLY A 1079 -45.49 -10.78 -1.31
N ASP A 1080 -44.24 -10.93 -1.73
CA ASP A 1080 -43.70 -12.17 -2.31
C ASP A 1080 -43.69 -13.32 -1.29
N LEU A 1081 -43.38 -13.05 -0.02
CA LEU A 1081 -43.49 -14.03 1.07
C LEU A 1081 -44.94 -14.44 1.31
N ASN A 1082 -45.89 -13.51 1.26
CA ASN A 1082 -47.31 -13.78 1.42
C ASN A 1082 -47.86 -14.60 0.24
N GLU A 1083 -47.44 -14.33 -1.00
CA GLU A 1083 -47.75 -15.16 -2.16
C GLU A 1083 -47.12 -16.56 -2.06
N ARG A 1084 -45.90 -16.67 -1.54
CA ARG A 1084 -45.27 -17.97 -1.25
C ARG A 1084 -46.00 -18.72 -0.13
N PHE A 1085 -46.51 -18.05 0.90
CA PHE A 1085 -47.33 -18.69 1.94
C PHE A 1085 -48.68 -19.15 1.41
N ASN A 1086 -49.35 -18.33 0.58
CA ASN A 1086 -50.62 -18.70 -0.04
C ASN A 1086 -50.46 -19.89 -1.01
N SER A 1087 -49.41 -19.90 -1.84
CA SER A 1087 -49.12 -21.03 -2.73
C SER A 1087 -48.72 -22.30 -1.96
N LEU A 1088 -48.07 -22.17 -0.80
CA LEU A 1088 -47.73 -23.30 0.06
C LEU A 1088 -48.96 -23.82 0.82
N GLU A 1089 -49.87 -22.94 1.24
CA GLU A 1089 -51.16 -23.32 1.81
C GLU A 1089 -52.03 -24.06 0.76
N GLU A 1090 -52.11 -23.54 -0.46
CA GLU A 1090 -52.84 -24.16 -1.56
C GLU A 1090 -52.22 -25.51 -1.96
N GLY A 1091 -50.89 -25.59 -2.02
CA GLY A 1091 -50.15 -26.84 -2.19
C GLY A 1091 -50.42 -27.85 -1.08
N SER A 1092 -50.50 -27.40 0.18
CA SER A 1092 -50.83 -28.26 1.33
C SER A 1092 -52.29 -28.76 1.28
N ARG A 1093 -53.26 -27.91 0.90
CA ARG A 1093 -54.66 -28.31 0.74
C ARG A 1093 -54.82 -29.32 -0.39
N ASN A 1094 -54.09 -29.13 -1.49
CA ASN A 1094 -54.08 -30.08 -2.61
C ASN A 1094 -53.46 -31.42 -2.20
N MET A 1095 -52.36 -31.42 -1.44
CA MET A 1095 -51.79 -32.65 -0.87
C MET A 1095 -52.74 -33.35 0.10
N VAL A 1096 -53.43 -32.61 0.97
CA VAL A 1096 -54.43 -33.19 1.90
C VAL A 1096 -55.63 -33.75 1.13
N ALA A 1097 -56.09 -33.07 0.08
CA ALA A 1097 -57.15 -33.57 -0.79
C ALA A 1097 -56.72 -34.83 -1.56
N GLN A 1098 -55.46 -34.89 -2.02
CA GLN A 1098 -54.88 -36.05 -2.68
C GLN A 1098 -54.67 -37.21 -1.71
N ALA A 1099 -54.25 -36.94 -0.47
CA ALA A 1099 -54.16 -37.93 0.61
C ALA A 1099 -55.54 -38.48 0.99
N LYS A 1100 -56.58 -37.64 1.07
CA LYS A 1100 -57.96 -38.09 1.27
C LYS A 1100 -58.48 -38.92 0.10
N ARG A 1101 -58.14 -38.56 -1.15
CA ARG A 1101 -58.48 -39.36 -2.35
C ARG A 1101 -57.75 -40.70 -2.36
N LEU A 1102 -56.47 -40.74 -2.00
CA LEU A 1102 -55.69 -41.98 -1.90
C LEU A 1102 -56.20 -42.86 -0.76
N ALA A 1103 -56.55 -42.29 0.39
CA ALA A 1103 -57.16 -43.00 1.50
C ALA A 1103 -58.52 -43.59 1.11
N THR A 1104 -59.38 -42.83 0.41
CA THR A 1104 -60.66 -43.35 -0.09
C THR A 1104 -60.49 -44.41 -1.19
N GLN A 1105 -59.49 -44.30 -2.07
CA GLN A 1105 -59.17 -45.34 -3.05
C GLN A 1105 -58.61 -46.62 -2.40
N GLN A 1106 -57.80 -46.50 -1.34
CA GLN A 1106 -57.34 -47.67 -0.58
C GLN A 1106 -58.47 -48.32 0.22
N THR A 1107 -59.41 -47.52 0.76
CA THR A 1107 -60.60 -48.03 1.46
C THR A 1107 -61.57 -48.70 0.48
N ALA A 1108 -61.69 -48.19 -0.75
CA ALA A 1108 -62.50 -48.79 -1.81
C ALA A 1108 -61.87 -50.07 -2.39
N LYS A 1109 -60.54 -50.19 -2.43
CA LYS A 1109 -59.84 -51.43 -2.83
C LYS A 1109 -59.87 -52.52 -1.75
N SER A 1110 -60.03 -52.14 -0.47
CA SER A 1110 -60.19 -53.10 0.64
C SER A 1110 -61.54 -53.82 0.67
N TRP A 1111 -62.55 -53.36 -0.08
CA TRP A 1111 -63.88 -54.01 -0.13
C TRP A 1111 -64.01 -55.03 -1.28
N PHE A 1112 -63.09 -55.04 -2.25
CA PHE A 1112 -63.13 -55.98 -3.39
C PHE A 1112 -61.99 -57.03 -3.40
N GLY A 1113 -61.37 -57.28 -2.25
CA GLY A 1113 -60.45 -58.39 -2.04
C GLY A 1113 -61.14 -59.60 -1.39
N LEU A 1114 -61.68 -60.49 -2.23
CA LEU A 1114 -61.75 -61.93 -2.00
C LEU A 1114 -60.83 -62.59 -3.02
#